data_AF-A0AAU3BSQ9-F1
#
_entry.id   AF-A0AAU3BSQ9-F1
#
_cell.length_a   1.000
_cell.length_b   1.000
_cell.length_c   1.000
_cell.angle_alpha   90.00
_cell.angle_beta   90.00
_cell.angle_gamma   90.00
#
_symmetry.space_group_name_H-M   'P 1'
#
loop_
_entity.id
_entity.type
_entity.pdbx_description
1 polymer ?
#
loop_
_entity_poly.entity_id
_entity_poly.type
_entity_poly.pdbx_seq_one_letter_code
_entity_poly.pdbx_strand_id
1 'polypeptide(L)'
;MPVLFFDIGATLADAREEADGSLTLLPRPRVLAVLDAFLDVRRGVISNPGSSEGDAERAASALREAFPGRFTDDALIHWGPKDSREIFDEAVAGTAGEGIPASAASECVFVGEDHQERAFAGQAGLRTAAHPVFTSAALENRPVLWARIELPEDRGLPALETVANQTEVVPVHIASARLVLAMASMRGVATLEQAGFTVDLRGPVENTAAFLIRDDRPLTPGQGFAGALDKATTRATSAFGIVADELAGFTAPPLLPLGPAPSGVYVAAPAGAPIEDIHLPGAKPGHTERLLPDPALLSRPGEAWAQGLAAGSTEGLAEPGPPASAAGDGRPSPETIAAVGAAVTPEVLRGHVARISGVEPLRDGEALLVRSRDASAADNPRVVEALADRFQNLGLRVRLHRFRWRGRRLFNVEAEHRVAGADSTVLITAHLDSTASSGEFVDETGDPRPYDPVVDPAPGADDDGSGTAAVVAAAECLHHLLAEGRTPTRNVRFVLFNAEEQGLVGSKFYARAAAAADDRIAGVFQMDMIAGSQQGSTPTIEIHAGSSVPGPVVGASDTLGALVADAVPAIDPAVTVQQLTGPSDPAIGRSDHASFHERGWAAIAVSEDIFAPDGGPGTGTRQYHTPGDTLIDQDHSPEFAATVARSVTATALTLAGL
;
A
#
# COMPACT_ATOMS: atom_id res chain seq x y z
N MET A 1 15.16 -6.01 -36.08
CA MET A 1 14.15 -7.01 -35.64
C MET A 1 13.64 -6.53 -34.30
N PRO A 2 12.34 -6.61 -33.98
CA PRO A 2 11.87 -6.10 -32.71
C PRO A 2 12.51 -6.84 -31.53
N VAL A 3 12.87 -6.08 -30.49
CA VAL A 3 13.39 -6.61 -29.22
C VAL A 3 12.52 -6.10 -28.09
N LEU A 4 12.10 -7.00 -27.20
CA LEU A 4 11.27 -6.69 -26.05
C LEU A 4 12.12 -6.73 -24.77
N PHE A 5 12.25 -5.61 -24.10
CA PHE A 5 12.87 -5.53 -22.78
C PHE A 5 11.78 -5.41 -21.72
N PHE A 6 11.88 -6.23 -20.68
CA PHE A 6 10.94 -6.20 -19.55
C PHE A 6 11.66 -5.79 -18.28
N ASP A 7 11.04 -4.93 -17.48
CA ASP A 7 11.40 -4.84 -16.07
C ASP A 7 10.89 -6.07 -15.31
N ILE A 8 11.59 -6.48 -14.26
CA ILE A 8 11.15 -7.58 -13.40
C ILE A 8 10.22 -7.06 -12.30
N GLY A 9 10.80 -6.22 -11.41
CA GLY A 9 10.15 -5.78 -10.20
C GLY A 9 8.88 -5.00 -10.50
N ALA A 10 7.80 -5.37 -9.82
CA ALA A 10 6.50 -4.76 -10.02
C ALA A 10 5.92 -4.85 -11.44
N THR A 11 6.50 -5.62 -12.35
CA THR A 11 6.05 -5.72 -13.75
C THR A 11 5.86 -7.18 -14.15
N LEU A 12 6.92 -7.98 -14.18
CA LEU A 12 6.82 -9.41 -14.48
C LEU A 12 6.51 -10.25 -13.26
N ALA A 13 7.11 -9.90 -12.11
CA ALA A 13 7.04 -10.70 -10.90
C ALA A 13 7.19 -9.84 -9.65
N ASP A 14 6.63 -10.34 -8.56
CA ASP A 14 6.94 -9.86 -7.22
C ASP A 14 8.19 -10.59 -6.70
N ALA A 15 9.15 -9.80 -6.23
CA ALA A 15 10.44 -10.30 -5.75
C ALA A 15 10.35 -10.60 -4.27
N ARG A 16 10.65 -11.84 -3.90
CA ARG A 16 10.65 -12.33 -2.53
C ARG A 16 12.06 -12.71 -2.12
N GLU A 17 12.63 -11.92 -1.23
CA GLU A 17 13.94 -12.15 -0.65
C GLU A 17 13.79 -12.74 0.76
N GLU A 18 14.52 -13.81 1.04
CA GLU A 18 14.56 -14.44 2.35
C GLU A 18 15.83 -14.01 3.11
N ALA A 19 15.86 -14.24 4.42
CA ALA A 19 16.96 -13.80 5.28
C ALA A 19 18.34 -14.41 4.93
N ASP A 20 18.37 -15.54 4.21
CA ASP A 20 19.61 -16.14 3.69
C ASP A 20 20.09 -15.51 2.36
N GLY A 21 19.41 -14.46 1.91
CA GLY A 21 19.65 -13.77 0.64
C GLY A 21 19.08 -14.52 -0.57
N SER A 22 18.38 -15.65 -0.39
CA SER A 22 17.71 -16.31 -1.52
C SER A 22 16.61 -15.42 -2.09
N LEU A 23 16.53 -15.38 -3.42
CA LEU A 23 15.58 -14.55 -4.16
C LEU A 23 14.69 -15.45 -5.00
N THR A 24 13.39 -15.35 -4.78
CA THR A 24 12.36 -15.99 -5.61
C THR A 24 11.58 -14.91 -6.34
N LEU A 25 11.23 -15.17 -7.60
CA LEU A 25 10.32 -14.31 -8.37
C LEU A 25 8.99 -15.03 -8.53
N LEU A 26 7.91 -14.40 -8.10
CA LEU A 26 6.55 -14.91 -8.25
C LEU A 26 5.90 -14.22 -9.45
N PRO A 27 5.71 -14.91 -10.60
CA PRO A 27 5.12 -14.30 -11.78
C PRO A 27 3.74 -13.74 -11.52
N ARG A 28 3.49 -12.54 -12.02
CA ARG A 28 2.20 -11.87 -11.86
C ARG A 28 1.10 -12.45 -12.76
N PRO A 29 -0.17 -12.23 -12.41
CA PRO A 29 -1.30 -12.64 -13.24
C PRO A 29 -1.11 -12.22 -14.70
N ARG A 30 -1.42 -13.13 -15.62
CA ARG A 30 -1.35 -12.96 -17.08
C ARG A 30 0.04 -12.79 -17.69
N VAL A 31 1.11 -12.60 -16.90
CA VAL A 31 2.47 -12.40 -17.42
C VAL A 31 2.96 -13.58 -18.25
N LEU A 32 2.80 -14.81 -17.76
CA LEU A 32 3.26 -16.00 -18.49
C LEU A 32 2.55 -16.14 -19.85
N ALA A 33 1.22 -15.90 -19.88
CA ALA A 33 0.45 -15.94 -21.12
C ALA A 33 0.91 -14.86 -22.12
N VAL A 34 1.26 -13.67 -21.65
CA VAL A 34 1.86 -12.62 -22.49
C VAL A 34 3.21 -13.06 -23.04
N LEU A 35 4.11 -13.55 -22.19
CA LEU A 35 5.45 -13.95 -22.63
C LEU A 35 5.41 -15.10 -23.65
N ASP A 36 4.43 -16.01 -23.52
CA ASP A 36 4.22 -17.13 -24.42
C ASP A 36 3.68 -16.69 -25.80
N ALA A 37 2.99 -15.55 -25.88
CA ALA A 37 2.55 -14.97 -27.14
C ALA A 37 3.71 -14.37 -27.98
N PHE A 38 4.89 -14.20 -27.38
CA PHE A 38 6.07 -13.58 -28.03
C PHE A 38 7.29 -14.51 -28.07
N LEU A 39 7.09 -15.84 -28.13
CA LEU A 39 8.20 -16.80 -28.16
C LEU A 39 9.17 -16.59 -29.33
N ASP A 40 8.67 -16.13 -30.48
CA ASP A 40 9.44 -15.89 -31.70
C ASP A 40 10.11 -14.49 -31.74
N VAL A 41 9.92 -13.66 -30.72
CA VAL A 41 10.52 -12.32 -30.61
C VAL A 41 11.68 -12.38 -29.61
N ARG A 42 12.78 -11.68 -29.93
CA ARG A 42 13.92 -11.55 -29.01
C ARG A 42 13.48 -10.79 -27.76
N ARG A 43 13.83 -11.34 -26.60
CA ARG A 43 13.39 -10.85 -25.30
C ARG A 43 14.57 -10.71 -24.36
N GLY A 44 14.58 -9.63 -23.61
CA GLY A 44 15.59 -9.25 -22.64
C GLY A 44 15.00 -8.66 -21.38
N VAL A 45 15.87 -8.24 -20.48
CA VAL A 45 15.52 -7.61 -19.21
C VAL A 45 16.30 -6.32 -19.08
N ILE A 46 15.63 -5.28 -18.58
CA ILE A 46 16.27 -4.08 -18.04
C ILE A 46 15.70 -3.90 -16.64
N SER A 47 16.48 -4.23 -15.60
CA SER A 47 15.98 -4.18 -14.22
C SER A 47 17.07 -3.84 -13.22
N ASN A 48 16.68 -3.41 -12.02
CA ASN A 48 17.61 -3.02 -10.96
C ASN A 48 17.54 -4.03 -9.79
N PRO A 49 18.44 -5.03 -9.72
CA PRO A 49 18.45 -5.98 -8.62
C PRO A 49 19.04 -5.36 -7.34
N GLY A 50 19.83 -4.30 -7.47
CA GLY A 50 20.64 -3.68 -6.42
C GLY A 50 22.10 -3.58 -6.80
N SER A 51 22.85 -2.92 -5.93
CA SER A 51 24.28 -2.64 -6.10
C SER A 51 25.16 -3.53 -5.22
N SER A 52 24.57 -4.42 -4.41
CA SER A 52 25.32 -5.30 -3.54
C SER A 52 25.93 -6.47 -4.33
N GLU A 53 27.06 -6.98 -3.85
CA GLU A 53 27.75 -8.11 -4.48
C GLU A 53 26.81 -9.33 -4.59
N GLY A 54 26.76 -9.92 -5.80
CA GLY A 54 25.90 -11.05 -6.11
C GLY A 54 24.42 -10.73 -6.36
N ASP A 55 23.95 -9.49 -6.20
CA ASP A 55 22.53 -9.13 -6.48
C ASP A 55 22.11 -9.51 -7.89
N ALA A 56 22.94 -9.17 -8.88
CA ALA A 56 22.69 -9.48 -10.29
C ALA A 56 22.70 -10.99 -10.58
N GLU A 57 23.60 -11.74 -9.93
CA GLU A 57 23.69 -13.20 -10.10
C GLU A 57 22.46 -13.91 -9.50
N ARG A 58 22.04 -13.48 -8.31
CA ARG A 58 20.82 -13.96 -7.66
C ARG A 58 19.58 -13.65 -8.50
N ALA A 59 19.46 -12.41 -8.99
CA ALA A 59 18.36 -12.01 -9.86
C ALA A 59 18.34 -12.81 -11.17
N ALA A 60 19.50 -13.05 -11.80
CA ALA A 60 19.59 -13.89 -12.99
C ALA A 60 19.20 -15.35 -12.72
N SER A 61 19.59 -15.90 -11.56
CA SER A 61 19.17 -17.24 -11.15
C SER A 61 17.65 -17.33 -10.97
N ALA A 62 17.08 -16.40 -10.20
CA ALA A 62 15.65 -16.34 -9.94
C ALA A 62 14.83 -16.12 -11.22
N LEU A 63 15.34 -15.30 -12.16
CA LEU A 63 14.73 -15.08 -13.47
C LEU A 63 14.64 -16.38 -14.28
N ARG A 64 15.73 -17.15 -14.34
CA ARG A 64 15.74 -18.43 -15.08
C ARG A 64 14.80 -19.47 -14.48
N GLU A 65 14.69 -19.49 -13.15
CA GLU A 65 13.79 -20.40 -12.44
C GLU A 65 12.31 -20.03 -12.64
N ALA A 66 11.96 -18.75 -12.49
CA ALA A 66 10.58 -18.30 -12.61
C ALA A 66 10.09 -18.25 -14.07
N PHE A 67 11.00 -18.05 -15.04
CA PHE A 67 10.68 -17.89 -16.46
C PHE A 67 11.52 -18.80 -17.37
N PRO A 68 11.41 -20.13 -17.20
CA PRO A 68 12.26 -21.08 -17.91
C PRO A 68 12.09 -20.95 -19.43
N GLY A 69 13.21 -20.80 -20.13
CA GLY A 69 13.27 -20.71 -21.60
C GLY A 69 12.74 -19.40 -22.21
N ARG A 70 12.40 -18.38 -21.41
CA ARG A 70 11.82 -17.11 -21.91
C ARG A 70 12.84 -15.98 -22.10
N PHE A 71 13.94 -16.02 -21.33
CA PHE A 71 15.05 -15.05 -21.39
C PHE A 71 16.37 -15.80 -21.58
N THR A 72 16.72 -16.12 -22.84
CA THR A 72 17.85 -16.99 -23.17
C THR A 72 19.04 -16.27 -23.80
N ASP A 73 18.89 -14.99 -24.13
CA ASP A 73 19.92 -14.17 -24.76
C ASP A 73 20.57 -13.28 -23.68
N ASP A 74 21.67 -13.74 -23.10
CA ASP A 74 22.37 -13.03 -22.03
C ASP A 74 22.84 -11.63 -22.44
N ALA A 75 23.04 -11.37 -23.74
CA ALA A 75 23.40 -10.05 -24.26
C ALA A 75 22.26 -9.02 -24.14
N LEU A 76 21.02 -9.48 -23.90
CA LEU A 76 19.85 -8.65 -23.70
C LEU A 76 19.46 -8.51 -22.22
N ILE A 77 20.30 -8.96 -21.29
CA ILE A 77 20.05 -8.85 -19.85
C ILE A 77 20.90 -7.72 -19.28
N HIS A 78 20.25 -6.62 -18.91
CA HIS A 78 20.87 -5.42 -18.38
C HIS A 78 20.43 -5.20 -16.93
N TRP A 79 21.42 -5.20 -16.03
CA TRP A 79 21.23 -4.94 -14.61
C TRP A 79 21.78 -3.57 -14.25
N GLY A 80 20.96 -2.72 -13.64
CA GLY A 80 21.41 -1.41 -13.19
C GLY A 80 20.27 -0.46 -12.83
N PRO A 81 20.60 0.74 -12.32
CA PRO A 81 19.60 1.76 -12.05
C PRO A 81 18.92 2.20 -13.36
N LYS A 82 17.65 2.58 -13.24
CA LYS A 82 16.79 3.04 -14.34
C LYS A 82 16.35 4.48 -14.10
N ASP A 83 17.30 5.31 -13.65
CA ASP A 83 17.15 6.71 -13.26
C ASP A 83 17.64 7.70 -14.34
N SER A 84 18.10 7.18 -15.47
CA SER A 84 18.50 7.94 -16.64
C SER A 84 18.27 7.14 -17.93
N ARG A 85 18.49 7.79 -19.09
CA ARG A 85 18.42 7.11 -20.41
C ARG A 85 19.57 6.12 -20.66
N GLU A 86 20.65 6.16 -19.88
CA GLU A 86 21.92 5.50 -20.19
C GLU A 86 21.78 3.97 -20.32
N ILE A 87 21.15 3.31 -19.34
CA ILE A 87 20.94 1.86 -19.38
C ILE A 87 20.08 1.41 -20.57
N PHE A 88 19.17 2.28 -21.03
CA PHE A 88 18.32 1.99 -22.18
C PHE A 88 19.09 2.14 -23.49
N ASP A 89 19.98 3.14 -23.60
CA ASP A 89 20.89 3.28 -24.74
C ASP A 89 21.85 2.07 -24.81
N GLU A 90 22.37 1.63 -23.67
CA GLU A 90 23.19 0.40 -23.57
C GLU A 90 22.42 -0.84 -24.00
N ALA A 91 21.16 -0.98 -23.58
CA ALA A 91 20.31 -2.10 -23.96
C ALA A 91 20.03 -2.13 -25.47
N VAL A 92 19.78 -0.97 -26.09
CA VAL A 92 19.63 -0.87 -27.54
C VAL A 92 20.92 -1.26 -28.25
N ALA A 93 22.08 -0.81 -27.78
CA ALA A 93 23.38 -1.22 -28.34
C ALA A 93 23.62 -2.73 -28.19
N GLY A 94 23.22 -3.32 -27.05
CA GLY A 94 23.29 -4.76 -26.76
C GLY A 94 22.42 -5.64 -27.66
N THR A 95 21.50 -5.05 -28.44
CA THR A 95 20.73 -5.82 -29.44
C THR A 95 21.57 -6.32 -30.62
N ALA A 96 22.79 -5.81 -30.81
CA ALA A 96 23.73 -6.39 -31.77
C ALA A 96 24.16 -7.80 -31.35
N GLY A 97 24.35 -8.70 -32.31
CA GLY A 97 24.82 -10.06 -32.08
C GLY A 97 25.77 -10.52 -33.18
N GLU A 98 26.29 -11.74 -33.07
CA GLU A 98 27.19 -12.30 -34.09
C GLU A 98 26.45 -12.39 -35.44
N GLY A 99 26.84 -11.53 -36.40
CA GLY A 99 26.18 -11.43 -37.71
C GLY A 99 24.82 -10.71 -37.71
N ILE A 100 24.37 -10.13 -36.59
CA ILE A 100 23.11 -9.40 -36.46
C ILE A 100 23.40 -7.94 -36.10
N PRO A 101 23.05 -6.94 -36.95
CA PRO A 101 23.24 -5.54 -36.61
C PRO A 101 22.34 -5.13 -35.44
N ALA A 102 22.75 -4.09 -34.70
CA ALA A 102 21.91 -3.49 -33.68
C ALA A 102 20.54 -3.10 -34.26
N SER A 103 19.48 -3.37 -33.51
CA SER A 103 18.15 -2.92 -33.86
C SER A 103 18.06 -1.41 -33.65
N ALA A 104 17.26 -0.72 -34.46
CA ALA A 104 16.99 0.68 -34.20
C ALA A 104 16.24 0.80 -32.85
N ALA A 105 16.50 1.88 -32.10
CA ALA A 105 15.82 2.12 -30.83
C ALA A 105 14.29 2.05 -30.97
N SER A 106 13.76 2.59 -32.08
CA SER A 106 12.33 2.57 -32.41
C SER A 106 11.77 1.18 -32.72
N GLU A 107 12.59 0.15 -32.89
CA GLU A 107 12.18 -1.26 -32.98
C GLU A 107 12.18 -1.96 -31.61
N CYS A 108 12.76 -1.33 -30.58
CA CYS A 108 12.80 -1.86 -29.23
C CYS A 108 11.60 -1.37 -28.42
N VAL A 109 11.09 -2.24 -27.53
CA VAL A 109 10.02 -1.90 -26.59
C VAL A 109 10.50 -2.14 -25.17
N PHE A 110 10.35 -1.14 -24.30
CA PHE A 110 10.49 -1.32 -22.85
C PHE A 110 9.12 -1.48 -22.19
N VAL A 111 8.95 -2.57 -21.44
CA VAL A 111 7.73 -2.90 -20.71
C VAL A 111 8.03 -2.77 -19.21
N GLY A 112 7.37 -1.81 -18.56
CA GLY A 112 7.58 -1.52 -17.14
C GLY A 112 6.46 -0.66 -16.57
N GLU A 113 6.01 -0.96 -15.34
CA GLU A 113 4.92 -0.22 -14.67
C GLU A 113 5.34 1.18 -14.18
N ASP A 114 6.63 1.44 -13.97
CA ASP A 114 7.10 2.75 -13.54
C ASP A 114 7.13 3.77 -14.70
N HIS A 115 6.37 4.85 -14.53
CA HIS A 115 6.20 5.88 -15.54
C HIS A 115 7.44 6.77 -15.77
N GLN A 116 8.32 6.89 -14.78
CA GLN A 116 9.60 7.61 -14.89
C GLN A 116 10.58 6.79 -15.73
N GLU A 117 10.65 5.48 -15.45
CA GLU A 117 11.49 4.56 -16.21
C GLU A 117 11.06 4.51 -17.69
N ARG A 118 9.75 4.54 -17.97
CA ARG A 118 9.22 4.67 -19.33
C ARG A 118 9.58 6.01 -19.98
N ALA A 119 9.61 7.10 -19.23
CA ALA A 119 10.05 8.39 -19.77
C ALA A 119 11.52 8.35 -20.22
N PHE A 120 12.42 7.76 -19.43
CA PHE A 120 13.82 7.57 -19.81
C PHE A 120 13.99 6.63 -21.01
N ALA A 121 13.24 5.52 -21.05
CA ALA A 121 13.22 4.63 -22.21
C ALA A 121 12.76 5.37 -23.49
N GLY A 122 11.74 6.23 -23.38
CA GLY A 122 11.26 7.08 -24.47
C GLY A 122 12.32 8.08 -24.95
N GLN A 123 13.09 8.67 -24.04
CA GLN A 123 14.23 9.55 -24.38
C GLN A 123 15.34 8.81 -25.13
N ALA A 124 15.56 7.54 -24.80
CA ALA A 124 16.44 6.61 -25.53
C ALA A 124 15.87 6.16 -26.89
N GLY A 125 14.62 6.52 -27.20
CA GLY A 125 13.97 6.23 -28.48
C GLY A 125 13.23 4.90 -28.53
N LEU A 126 13.11 4.19 -27.41
CA LEU A 126 12.31 2.97 -27.31
C LEU A 126 10.82 3.32 -27.30
N ARG A 127 10.00 2.42 -27.82
CA ARG A 127 8.56 2.42 -27.52
C ARG A 127 8.34 1.86 -26.11
N THR A 128 7.22 2.21 -25.48
CA THR A 128 6.98 1.79 -24.10
C THR A 128 5.60 1.15 -23.92
N ALA A 129 5.51 0.24 -22.95
CA ALA A 129 4.25 -0.35 -22.51
C ALA A 129 4.17 -0.30 -20.99
N ALA A 130 3.07 0.25 -20.45
CA ALA A 130 2.88 0.44 -19.01
C ALA A 130 2.57 -0.86 -18.24
N HIS A 131 2.32 -1.97 -18.95
CA HIS A 131 2.06 -3.28 -18.36
C HIS A 131 2.30 -4.37 -19.43
N PRO A 132 2.70 -5.61 -19.08
CA PRO A 132 2.94 -6.70 -20.04
C PRO A 132 1.76 -6.98 -20.99
N VAL A 133 0.52 -6.83 -20.51
CA VAL A 133 -0.70 -6.98 -21.33
C VAL A 133 -0.69 -6.07 -22.57
N PHE A 134 0.03 -4.94 -22.54
CA PHE A 134 0.10 -3.98 -23.65
C PHE A 134 1.32 -4.15 -24.56
N THR A 135 2.12 -5.21 -24.40
CA THR A 135 3.31 -5.43 -25.23
C THR A 135 2.97 -5.48 -26.73
N SER A 136 1.87 -6.13 -27.13
CA SER A 136 1.41 -6.14 -28.53
C SER A 136 1.04 -4.74 -29.03
N ALA A 137 0.33 -3.96 -28.19
CA ALA A 137 -0.07 -2.60 -28.54
C ALA A 137 1.16 -1.72 -28.79
N ALA A 138 2.18 -1.80 -27.94
CA ALA A 138 3.43 -1.06 -28.12
C ALA A 138 4.19 -1.47 -29.39
N LEU A 139 4.29 -2.79 -29.67
CA LEU A 139 4.89 -3.30 -30.92
C LEU A 139 4.17 -2.83 -32.18
N GLU A 140 2.84 -2.71 -32.11
CA GLU A 140 1.99 -2.24 -33.20
C GLU A 140 1.83 -0.72 -33.23
N ASN A 141 2.47 0.00 -32.29
CA ASN A 141 2.34 1.45 -32.10
C ASN A 141 0.87 1.90 -31.93
N ARG A 142 0.06 1.07 -31.26
CA ARG A 142 -1.32 1.39 -30.88
C ARG A 142 -1.34 2.09 -29.52
N PRO A 143 -2.12 3.17 -29.36
CA PRO A 143 -2.21 3.87 -28.09
C PRO A 143 -2.89 3.00 -27.02
N VAL A 144 -2.42 3.18 -25.79
CA VAL A 144 -3.11 2.73 -24.57
C VAL A 144 -3.56 3.97 -23.84
N LEU A 145 -4.84 4.00 -23.50
CA LEU A 145 -5.50 5.16 -22.91
C LEU A 145 -5.98 4.82 -21.50
N TRP A 146 -5.97 5.83 -20.65
CA TRP A 146 -6.74 5.79 -19.41
C TRP A 146 -8.22 5.71 -19.76
N ALA A 147 -8.96 4.88 -19.02
CA ALA A 147 -10.35 4.60 -19.28
C ALA A 147 -11.15 4.55 -17.99
N ARG A 148 -12.38 5.06 -18.05
CA ARG A 148 -13.43 4.79 -17.06
C ARG A 148 -14.37 3.76 -17.65
N ILE A 149 -14.52 2.65 -16.96
CA ILE A 149 -15.42 1.58 -17.37
C ILE A 149 -16.64 1.64 -16.46
N GLU A 150 -17.78 1.98 -17.03
CA GLU A 150 -19.07 1.96 -16.32
C GLU A 150 -19.73 0.60 -16.52
N LEU A 151 -20.16 0.01 -15.41
CA LEU A 151 -20.81 -1.30 -15.41
C LEU A 151 -22.33 -1.13 -15.42
N PRO A 152 -23.06 -1.76 -16.36
CA PRO A 152 -24.52 -1.66 -16.43
C PRO A 152 -25.18 -2.41 -15.28
N GLU A 153 -26.45 -2.10 -14.97
CA GLU A 153 -27.14 -2.61 -13.78
C GLU A 153 -27.13 -4.15 -13.66
N ASP A 154 -27.23 -4.85 -14.78
CA ASP A 154 -27.30 -6.30 -14.90
C ASP A 154 -25.94 -7.01 -14.90
N ARG A 155 -24.83 -6.26 -14.84
CA ARG A 155 -23.46 -6.81 -14.85
C ARG A 155 -22.62 -6.26 -13.70
N GLY A 156 -21.89 -7.14 -13.03
CA GLY A 156 -20.99 -6.80 -11.93
C GLY A 156 -19.51 -6.96 -12.30
N LEU A 157 -18.65 -6.72 -11.31
CA LEU A 157 -17.19 -6.86 -11.43
C LEU A 157 -16.74 -8.24 -11.97
N PRO A 158 -17.36 -9.39 -11.61
CA PRO A 158 -16.97 -10.70 -12.18
C PRO A 158 -17.17 -10.81 -13.70
N ALA A 159 -18.20 -10.15 -14.23
CA ALA A 159 -18.45 -10.12 -15.68
C ALA A 159 -17.39 -9.26 -16.38
N LEU A 160 -17.00 -8.13 -15.77
CA LEU A 160 -15.92 -7.30 -16.29
C LEU A 160 -14.58 -8.04 -16.24
N GLU A 161 -14.29 -8.73 -15.14
CA GLU A 161 -13.09 -9.56 -14.98
C GLU A 161 -12.93 -10.56 -16.13
N THR A 162 -14.00 -11.32 -16.40
CA THR A 162 -14.00 -12.34 -17.46
C THR A 162 -13.58 -11.76 -18.82
N VAL A 163 -14.09 -10.57 -19.16
CA VAL A 163 -13.79 -9.90 -20.43
C VAL A 163 -12.40 -9.27 -20.40
N ALA A 164 -12.06 -8.53 -19.34
CA ALA A 164 -10.79 -7.83 -19.19
C ALA A 164 -9.59 -8.80 -19.23
N ASN A 165 -9.72 -9.98 -18.64
CA ASN A 165 -8.66 -11.00 -18.65
C ASN A 165 -8.37 -11.58 -20.03
N GLN A 166 -9.30 -11.46 -20.99
CA GLN A 166 -9.16 -11.97 -22.35
C GLN A 166 -8.67 -10.93 -23.36
N THR A 167 -8.49 -9.67 -22.94
CA THR A 167 -8.20 -8.57 -23.86
C THR A 167 -7.20 -7.56 -23.26
N GLU A 168 -6.85 -6.54 -24.03
CA GLU A 168 -5.87 -5.52 -23.65
C GLU A 168 -6.49 -4.47 -22.71
N VAL A 169 -6.83 -4.90 -21.50
CA VAL A 169 -7.39 -4.09 -20.40
C VAL A 169 -6.72 -4.48 -19.09
N VAL A 170 -6.35 -3.51 -18.27
CA VAL A 170 -5.78 -3.71 -16.93
C VAL A 170 -6.47 -2.73 -15.97
N PRO A 171 -7.21 -3.21 -14.95
CA PRO A 171 -7.82 -2.36 -13.94
C PRO A 171 -6.74 -1.69 -13.06
N VAL A 172 -7.06 -0.50 -12.57
CA VAL A 172 -6.16 0.34 -11.76
C VAL A 172 -6.81 0.78 -10.46
N HIS A 173 -8.14 0.93 -10.42
CA HIS A 173 -8.87 1.22 -9.20
C HIS A 173 -10.36 0.87 -9.33
N ILE A 174 -10.96 0.34 -8.26
CA ILE A 174 -12.41 0.06 -8.18
C ILE A 174 -13.08 1.23 -7.46
N ALA A 175 -13.49 2.24 -8.21
CA ALA A 175 -14.08 3.46 -7.63
C ALA A 175 -15.47 3.23 -7.02
N SER A 176 -16.19 2.21 -7.50
CA SER A 176 -17.45 1.72 -6.92
C SER A 176 -17.85 0.38 -7.55
N ALA A 177 -18.99 -0.18 -7.12
CA ALA A 177 -19.63 -1.33 -7.78
C ALA A 177 -19.91 -1.11 -9.28
N ARG A 178 -19.95 0.15 -9.74
CA ARG A 178 -20.39 0.54 -11.08
C ARG A 178 -19.34 1.30 -11.90
N LEU A 179 -18.16 1.56 -11.32
CA LEU A 179 -17.12 2.34 -11.98
C LEU A 179 -15.75 1.76 -11.66
N VAL A 180 -15.02 1.42 -12.72
CA VAL A 180 -13.64 0.96 -12.65
C VAL A 180 -12.75 1.89 -13.47
N LEU A 181 -11.64 2.35 -12.88
CA LEU A 181 -10.57 2.99 -13.64
C LEU A 181 -9.64 1.91 -14.18
N ALA A 182 -9.26 2.04 -15.44
CA ALA A 182 -8.42 1.06 -16.13
C ALA A 182 -7.49 1.73 -17.13
N MET A 183 -6.49 0.97 -17.56
CA MET A 183 -5.77 1.19 -18.82
C MET A 183 -6.38 0.28 -19.87
N ALA A 184 -6.63 0.79 -21.08
CA ALA A 184 -7.17 0.00 -22.18
C ALA A 184 -6.58 0.44 -23.52
N SER A 185 -6.32 -0.54 -24.40
CA SER A 185 -6.06 -0.24 -25.81
C SER A 185 -7.38 -0.15 -26.58
N MET A 186 -7.36 0.39 -27.81
CA MET A 186 -8.55 0.39 -28.66
C MET A 186 -9.14 -1.01 -28.94
N ARG A 187 -8.32 -2.07 -28.92
CA ARG A 187 -8.80 -3.45 -29.03
C ARG A 187 -9.51 -3.88 -27.75
N GLY A 188 -8.96 -3.52 -26.60
CA GLY A 188 -9.58 -3.72 -25.30
C GLY A 188 -10.95 -3.05 -25.21
N VAL A 189 -11.00 -1.77 -25.59
CA VAL A 189 -12.24 -0.96 -25.64
C VAL A 189 -13.30 -1.63 -26.51
N ALA A 190 -12.97 -1.99 -27.75
CA ALA A 190 -13.93 -2.63 -28.65
C ALA A 190 -14.47 -3.96 -28.08
N THR A 191 -13.62 -4.72 -27.37
CA THR A 191 -14.04 -5.97 -26.72
C THR A 191 -15.00 -5.70 -25.55
N LEU A 192 -14.71 -4.68 -24.73
CA LEU A 192 -15.56 -4.27 -23.61
C LEU A 192 -16.93 -3.77 -24.09
N GLU A 193 -16.96 -2.92 -25.11
CA GLU A 193 -18.20 -2.38 -25.69
C GLU A 193 -19.06 -3.48 -26.31
N GLN A 194 -18.45 -4.44 -27.02
CA GLN A 194 -19.14 -5.62 -27.53
C GLN A 194 -19.73 -6.49 -26.40
N ALA A 195 -19.07 -6.52 -25.24
CA ALA A 195 -19.56 -7.20 -24.06
C ALA A 195 -20.60 -6.39 -23.25
N GLY A 196 -20.95 -5.17 -23.71
CA GLY A 196 -22.00 -4.33 -23.13
C GLY A 196 -21.52 -3.39 -22.01
N PHE A 197 -20.22 -3.16 -21.87
CA PHE A 197 -19.68 -2.15 -20.97
C PHE A 197 -19.55 -0.80 -21.67
N THR A 198 -19.79 0.28 -20.95
CA THR A 198 -19.54 1.64 -21.46
C THR A 198 -18.12 2.04 -21.08
N VAL A 199 -17.34 2.52 -22.06
CA VAL A 199 -15.96 2.94 -21.84
C VAL A 199 -15.80 4.40 -22.21
N ASP A 200 -15.46 5.23 -21.22
CA ASP A 200 -15.14 6.64 -21.40
C ASP A 200 -13.61 6.81 -21.39
N LEU A 201 -13.06 7.06 -22.58
CA LEU A 201 -11.62 7.23 -22.79
C LEU A 201 -11.15 8.62 -22.36
N ARG A 202 -10.01 8.65 -21.69
CA ARG A 202 -9.33 9.86 -21.24
C ARG A 202 -8.11 10.11 -22.14
N GLY A 203 -6.95 10.36 -21.55
CA GLY A 203 -5.71 10.60 -22.29
C GLY A 203 -4.75 9.40 -22.29
N PRO A 204 -3.56 9.57 -22.88
CA PRO A 204 -2.57 8.50 -23.01
C PRO A 204 -2.01 8.06 -21.66
N VAL A 205 -1.75 6.75 -21.54
CA VAL A 205 -1.08 6.18 -20.37
C VAL A 205 0.42 6.46 -20.39
N GLU A 206 1.06 6.23 -21.54
CA GLU A 206 2.50 6.43 -21.82
C GLU A 206 3.37 6.65 -20.58
N ASN A 207 3.79 7.89 -20.31
CA ASN A 207 4.70 8.24 -19.21
C ASN A 207 3.95 8.85 -18.03
N THR A 208 2.72 8.42 -17.76
CA THR A 208 1.90 8.91 -16.67
C THR A 208 1.60 7.82 -15.63
N ALA A 209 1.27 8.23 -14.41
CA ALA A 209 0.72 7.39 -13.34
C ALA A 209 -0.56 8.01 -12.79
N ALA A 210 -1.49 7.18 -12.35
CA ALA A 210 -2.79 7.61 -11.85
C ALA A 210 -2.78 7.81 -10.32
N PHE A 211 -3.48 8.85 -9.88
CA PHE A 211 -3.62 9.24 -8.49
C PHE A 211 -5.07 9.60 -8.17
N LEU A 212 -5.47 9.38 -6.92
CA LEU A 212 -6.67 9.95 -6.31
C LEU A 212 -6.23 11.10 -5.39
N ILE A 213 -6.84 12.27 -5.57
CA ILE A 213 -6.65 13.45 -4.72
C ILE A 213 -7.99 13.77 -4.03
N ARG A 214 -8.05 13.63 -2.69
CA ARG A 214 -9.28 13.72 -1.87
C ARG A 214 -9.59 15.14 -1.39
N ASP A 215 -10.53 15.83 -2.00
CA ASP A 215 -10.92 17.15 -1.52
C ASP A 215 -11.86 17.10 -0.31
N ASP A 216 -11.29 17.29 0.87
CA ASP A 216 -11.99 17.27 2.17
C ASP A 216 -12.64 18.60 2.55
N ARG A 217 -12.46 19.65 1.73
CA ARG A 217 -12.98 20.98 2.03
C ARG A 217 -14.52 20.97 2.01
N PRO A 218 -15.19 21.77 2.86
CA PRO A 218 -16.64 21.92 2.78
C PRO A 218 -17.02 22.57 1.44
N LEU A 219 -17.98 21.97 0.72
CA LEU A 219 -18.54 22.60 -0.48
C LEU A 219 -19.32 23.85 -0.07
N THR A 220 -18.92 25.02 -0.54
CA THR A 220 -19.61 26.27 -0.22
C THR A 220 -20.99 26.30 -0.90
N PRO A 221 -22.10 26.49 -0.15
CA PRO A 221 -23.42 26.61 -0.76
C PRO A 221 -23.47 27.85 -1.68
N GLY A 222 -23.69 27.65 -2.99
CA GLY A 222 -23.89 28.76 -3.95
C GLY A 222 -22.83 28.88 -5.06
N GLN A 223 -21.75 28.09 -5.04
CA GLN A 223 -20.84 27.93 -6.19
C GLN A 223 -21.28 26.83 -7.17
N GLY A 224 -22.48 26.27 -6.99
CA GLY A 224 -23.11 25.48 -8.05
C GLY A 224 -23.60 26.42 -9.13
N PHE A 225 -23.02 26.36 -10.33
CA PHE A 225 -23.62 26.98 -11.51
C PHE A 225 -25.11 26.58 -11.56
N ALA A 226 -25.99 27.55 -11.76
CA ALA A 226 -27.41 27.29 -11.99
C ALA A 226 -27.54 26.42 -13.26
N GLY A 227 -27.68 25.10 -13.05
CA GLY A 227 -27.57 24.06 -14.07
C GLY A 227 -26.64 22.93 -13.64
N ALA A 228 -26.94 22.28 -12.52
CA ALA A 228 -26.03 21.39 -11.80
C ALA A 228 -25.41 20.26 -12.65
N LEU A 229 -24.09 20.29 -12.80
CA LEU A 229 -23.26 19.09 -12.66
C LEU A 229 -23.34 18.67 -11.19
N ASP A 230 -23.40 17.37 -10.90
CA ASP A 230 -23.55 16.89 -9.52
C ASP A 230 -22.43 17.40 -8.56
N LYS A 231 -22.66 17.25 -7.25
CA LYS A 231 -21.72 17.70 -6.21
C LYS A 231 -20.31 17.13 -6.39
N ALA A 232 -20.21 15.87 -6.81
CA ALA A 232 -18.93 15.19 -7.03
C ALA A 232 -18.15 15.86 -8.17
N THR A 233 -18.83 16.22 -9.25
CA THR A 233 -18.21 16.90 -10.40
C THR A 233 -17.73 18.31 -10.06
N THR A 234 -18.51 19.06 -9.27
CA THR A 234 -18.10 20.39 -8.79
C THR A 234 -16.85 20.29 -7.91
N ARG A 235 -16.85 19.35 -6.95
CA ARG A 235 -15.69 19.07 -6.09
C ARG A 235 -14.46 18.71 -6.92
N ALA A 236 -14.60 17.76 -7.84
CA ALA A 236 -13.52 17.30 -8.70
C ALA A 236 -12.93 18.43 -9.54
N THR A 237 -13.77 19.32 -10.07
CA THR A 237 -13.33 20.46 -10.89
C THR A 237 -12.53 21.46 -10.05
N SER A 238 -12.98 21.75 -8.83
CA SER A 238 -12.25 22.64 -7.91
C SER A 238 -10.90 22.05 -7.48
N ALA A 239 -10.90 20.77 -7.08
CA ALA A 239 -9.70 20.05 -6.69
C ALA A 239 -8.67 20.02 -7.83
N PHE A 240 -9.11 19.67 -9.04
CA PHE A 240 -8.25 19.63 -10.22
C PHE A 240 -7.62 20.99 -10.51
N GLY A 241 -8.39 22.08 -10.46
CA GLY A 241 -7.88 23.42 -10.74
C GLY A 241 -6.73 23.80 -9.82
N ILE A 242 -6.85 23.54 -8.51
CA ILE A 242 -5.81 23.89 -7.53
C ILE A 242 -4.56 23.06 -7.76
N VAL A 243 -4.70 21.75 -7.90
CA VAL A 243 -3.56 20.85 -8.14
C VAL A 243 -2.86 21.20 -9.45
N ALA A 244 -3.61 21.52 -10.50
CA ALA A 244 -3.05 21.91 -11.79
C ALA A 244 -2.31 23.27 -11.71
N ASP A 245 -2.84 24.23 -10.97
CA ASP A 245 -2.22 25.55 -10.77
C ASP A 245 -0.91 25.44 -9.96
N GLU A 246 -0.88 24.61 -8.91
CA GLU A 246 0.33 24.34 -8.15
C GLU A 246 1.38 23.59 -8.99
N LEU A 247 0.96 22.59 -9.77
CA LEU A 247 1.83 21.89 -10.72
C LEU A 247 2.38 22.81 -11.82
N ALA A 248 1.64 23.83 -12.24
CA ALA A 248 2.09 24.76 -13.28
C ALA A 248 3.32 25.58 -12.85
N GLY A 249 3.62 25.64 -11.54
CA GLY A 249 4.88 26.17 -11.01
C GLY A 249 6.10 25.29 -11.33
N PHE A 250 5.90 24.04 -11.72
CA PHE A 250 6.94 23.09 -12.07
C PHE A 250 7.10 22.96 -13.59
N THR A 251 8.30 22.59 -14.05
CA THR A 251 8.59 22.35 -15.48
C THR A 251 8.08 20.99 -15.98
N ALA A 252 6.85 20.61 -15.57
CA ALA A 252 6.23 19.33 -15.90
C ALA A 252 5.17 19.50 -17.01
N PRO A 253 4.90 18.45 -17.83
CA PRO A 253 3.73 18.43 -18.72
C PRO A 253 2.43 18.61 -17.92
N PRO A 254 1.33 19.05 -18.57
CA PRO A 254 0.07 19.30 -17.87
C PRO A 254 -0.53 18.02 -17.30
N LEU A 255 -1.17 18.14 -16.13
CA LEU A 255 -1.93 17.08 -15.49
C LEU A 255 -3.14 16.69 -16.34
N LEU A 256 -3.43 15.39 -16.42
CA LEU A 256 -4.59 14.88 -17.16
C LEU A 256 -5.73 14.54 -16.17
N PRO A 257 -6.93 15.15 -16.30
CA PRO A 257 -8.06 14.75 -15.48
C PRO A 257 -8.61 13.39 -15.93
N LEU A 258 -8.74 12.45 -14.99
CA LEU A 258 -9.40 11.16 -15.20
C LEU A 258 -10.88 11.17 -14.80
N GLY A 259 -11.33 12.26 -14.17
CA GLY A 259 -12.73 12.53 -13.86
C GLY A 259 -13.03 12.54 -12.36
N PRO A 260 -14.29 12.71 -11.97
CA PRO A 260 -14.67 12.83 -10.57
C PRO A 260 -14.44 11.54 -9.80
N ALA A 261 -14.02 11.71 -8.54
CA ALA A 261 -13.97 10.68 -7.51
C ALA A 261 -15.02 10.97 -6.43
N PRO A 262 -15.45 9.96 -5.63
CA PRO A 262 -16.45 10.15 -4.58
C PRO A 262 -16.14 11.31 -3.62
N SER A 263 -14.87 11.52 -3.31
CA SER A 263 -14.39 12.56 -2.39
C SER A 263 -13.33 13.47 -3.01
N GLY A 264 -13.26 13.64 -4.34
CA GLY A 264 -12.22 14.46 -4.96
C GLY A 264 -12.08 14.25 -6.46
N VAL A 265 -10.84 14.10 -6.94
CA VAL A 265 -10.54 13.93 -8.36
C VAL A 265 -9.54 12.81 -8.62
N TYR A 266 -9.78 12.06 -9.69
CA TYR A 266 -8.77 11.17 -10.26
C TYR A 266 -7.97 11.91 -11.32
N VAL A 267 -6.65 11.77 -11.26
CA VAL A 267 -5.72 12.45 -12.17
C VAL A 267 -4.64 11.51 -12.66
N ALA A 268 -4.06 11.80 -13.82
CA ALA A 268 -2.87 11.13 -14.32
C ALA A 268 -1.73 12.16 -14.40
N ALA A 269 -0.70 11.94 -13.58
CA ALA A 269 0.46 12.80 -13.48
C ALA A 269 1.58 12.30 -14.40
N PRO A 270 2.23 13.18 -15.19
CA PRO A 270 3.36 12.80 -16.02
C PRO A 270 4.63 12.56 -15.20
N ALA A 271 5.58 11.84 -15.79
CA ALA A 271 6.91 11.67 -15.25
C ALA A 271 7.55 13.03 -14.93
N GLY A 272 8.02 13.15 -13.70
CA GLY A 272 8.68 14.31 -13.11
C GLY A 272 7.74 15.24 -12.35
N ALA A 273 6.41 15.03 -12.40
CA ALA A 273 5.46 15.82 -11.62
C ALA A 273 5.48 15.39 -10.14
N PRO A 274 5.73 16.31 -9.19
CA PRO A 274 5.77 16.02 -7.75
C PRO A 274 4.35 15.98 -7.15
N ILE A 275 3.45 15.20 -7.75
CA ILE A 275 2.02 15.19 -7.39
C ILE A 275 1.78 14.77 -5.94
N GLU A 276 2.63 13.90 -5.39
CA GLU A 276 2.52 13.48 -3.99
C GLU A 276 2.93 14.57 -2.99
N ASP A 277 3.61 15.63 -3.44
CA ASP A 277 4.02 16.77 -2.59
C ASP A 277 3.00 17.91 -2.63
N ILE A 278 1.93 17.76 -3.42
CA ILE A 278 0.88 18.77 -3.60
C ILE A 278 -0.31 18.42 -2.73
N HIS A 279 -0.69 19.35 -1.86
CA HIS A 279 -1.76 19.17 -0.90
C HIS A 279 -2.79 20.28 -1.04
N LEU A 280 -4.07 19.90 -1.14
CA LEU A 280 -5.14 20.90 -1.09
C LEU A 280 -5.16 21.62 0.27
N PRO A 281 -5.54 22.91 0.33
CA PRO A 281 -5.69 23.61 1.60
C PRO A 281 -6.66 22.88 2.56
N GLY A 282 -6.17 22.53 3.75
CA GLY A 282 -6.96 21.77 4.74
C GLY A 282 -7.13 20.28 4.40
N ALA A 283 -6.26 19.72 3.56
CA ALA A 283 -6.16 18.29 3.33
C ALA A 283 -6.03 17.52 4.66
N LYS A 284 -6.74 16.40 4.77
CA LYS A 284 -6.67 15.46 5.90
C LYS A 284 -5.69 14.31 5.57
N PRO A 285 -5.35 13.44 6.55
CA PRO A 285 -4.60 12.21 6.32
C PRO A 285 -4.99 11.44 5.06
N GLY A 286 -4.01 10.85 4.37
CA GLY A 286 -4.24 10.03 3.17
C GLY A 286 -4.87 10.79 1.99
N HIS A 287 -4.67 12.11 1.92
CA HIS A 287 -5.27 12.98 0.89
C HIS A 287 -4.93 12.53 -0.54
N THR A 288 -3.67 12.17 -0.77
CA THR A 288 -3.16 11.72 -2.05
C THR A 288 -2.92 10.23 -2.01
N GLU A 289 -3.41 9.50 -3.00
CA GLU A 289 -3.24 8.06 -3.10
C GLU A 289 -2.74 7.69 -4.49
N ARG A 290 -1.68 6.88 -4.54
CA ARG A 290 -1.19 6.31 -5.79
C ARG A 290 -2.01 5.09 -6.18
N LEU A 291 -2.50 5.07 -7.41
CA LEU A 291 -3.28 3.94 -7.94
C LEU A 291 -2.35 3.01 -8.73
N LEU A 292 -2.37 1.72 -8.38
CA LEU A 292 -1.49 0.72 -8.99
C LEU A 292 -2.27 -0.17 -9.95
N PRO A 293 -1.75 -0.44 -11.15
CA PRO A 293 -2.37 -1.39 -12.05
C PRO A 293 -2.23 -2.81 -11.49
N ASP A 294 -3.35 -3.53 -11.47
CA ASP A 294 -3.36 -4.93 -11.05
C ASP A 294 -4.65 -5.66 -11.46
N PRO A 295 -4.57 -6.67 -12.36
CA PRO A 295 -5.70 -7.53 -12.68
C PRO A 295 -6.45 -8.11 -11.46
N ALA A 296 -5.76 -8.35 -10.35
CA ALA A 296 -6.35 -8.93 -9.13
C ALA A 296 -7.33 -7.99 -8.40
N LEU A 297 -7.40 -6.71 -8.77
CA LEU A 297 -8.42 -5.78 -8.27
C LEU A 297 -9.85 -6.20 -8.65
N LEU A 298 -10.01 -6.94 -9.76
CA LEU A 298 -11.30 -7.47 -10.17
C LEU A 298 -11.60 -8.83 -9.55
N SER A 299 -10.58 -9.70 -9.44
CA SER A 299 -10.73 -11.06 -8.92
C SER A 299 -10.88 -11.11 -7.40
N ARG A 300 -10.34 -10.11 -6.68
CA ARG A 300 -10.45 -9.91 -5.23
C ARG A 300 -10.32 -11.22 -4.42
N PRO A 301 -9.13 -11.84 -4.42
CA PRO A 301 -8.92 -13.18 -3.87
C PRO A 301 -9.27 -13.31 -2.38
N GLY A 302 -9.30 -12.19 -1.64
CA GLY A 302 -9.72 -12.17 -0.24
C GLY A 302 -11.22 -12.34 -0.01
N GLU A 303 -12.08 -12.12 -1.02
CA GLU A 303 -13.53 -12.15 -0.83
C GLU A 303 -14.06 -13.51 -0.34
N ALA A 304 -13.45 -14.60 -0.78
CA ALA A 304 -13.84 -15.94 -0.33
C ALA A 304 -13.68 -16.10 1.19
N TRP A 305 -12.60 -15.54 1.76
CA TRP A 305 -12.36 -15.54 3.20
C TRP A 305 -13.30 -14.60 3.94
N ALA A 306 -13.51 -13.40 3.40
CA ALA A 306 -14.42 -12.41 3.98
C ALA A 306 -15.86 -12.94 4.08
N GLN A 307 -16.33 -13.74 3.11
CA GLN A 307 -17.66 -14.38 3.17
C GLN A 307 -17.84 -15.26 4.39
N GLY A 308 -16.84 -16.06 4.75
CA GLY A 308 -16.89 -16.92 5.94
C GLY A 308 -17.05 -16.12 7.23
N LEU A 309 -16.25 -15.05 7.36
CA LEU A 309 -16.29 -14.18 8.53
C LEU A 309 -17.62 -13.39 8.65
N ALA A 310 -18.10 -12.81 7.54
CA ALA A 310 -19.33 -12.03 7.51
C ALA A 310 -20.59 -12.87 7.82
N ALA A 311 -20.57 -14.17 7.56
CA ALA A 311 -21.69 -15.07 7.83
C ALA A 311 -21.83 -15.44 9.33
N GLY A 312 -20.94 -14.95 10.21
CA GLY A 312 -20.90 -15.35 11.61
C GLY A 312 -20.58 -16.84 11.82
N SER A 313 -20.13 -17.51 10.76
CA SER A 313 -19.80 -18.92 10.74
C SER A 313 -18.28 -19.08 10.74
N THR A 314 -17.74 -19.57 11.85
CA THR A 314 -16.45 -20.28 11.81
C THR A 314 -16.52 -21.53 10.93
N GLU A 315 -17.72 -21.94 10.48
CA GLU A 315 -17.98 -23.06 9.56
C GLU A 315 -17.65 -22.78 8.08
N GLY A 316 -17.15 -21.57 7.73
CA GLY A 316 -16.73 -21.23 6.37
C GLY A 316 -15.22 -21.35 6.10
N LEU A 317 -14.41 -21.75 7.08
CA LEU A 317 -12.94 -21.74 6.96
C LEU A 317 -12.31 -23.07 6.53
N ALA A 318 -13.06 -24.00 5.90
CA ALA A 318 -12.50 -25.27 5.42
C ALA A 318 -13.16 -25.82 4.13
N GLU A 319 -12.35 -26.29 3.18
CA GLU A 319 -12.71 -27.46 2.33
C GLU A 319 -12.97 -28.67 3.25
N PRO A 320 -13.84 -29.64 2.88
CA PRO A 320 -14.60 -30.48 3.80
C PRO A 320 -13.70 -31.38 4.67
N GLY A 321 -13.41 -30.92 5.88
CA GLY A 321 -12.69 -31.62 6.92
C GLY A 321 -13.05 -31.05 8.30
N PRO A 322 -13.07 -31.87 9.36
CA PRO A 322 -13.68 -31.46 10.63
C PRO A 322 -12.84 -30.36 11.32
N PRO A 323 -13.48 -29.29 11.81
CA PRO A 323 -12.79 -28.21 12.51
C PRO A 323 -12.38 -28.67 13.92
N ALA A 324 -11.09 -28.57 14.23
CA ALA A 324 -10.62 -28.61 15.61
C ALA A 324 -10.73 -27.20 16.22
N SER A 325 -11.87 -26.92 16.84
CA SER A 325 -12.10 -25.97 17.93
C SER A 325 -11.44 -24.58 17.87
N ALA A 326 -12.12 -23.62 17.24
CA ALA A 326 -12.32 -22.31 17.87
C ALA A 326 -13.63 -22.39 18.67
N ALA A 327 -13.61 -23.11 19.80
CA ALA A 327 -14.78 -23.26 20.66
C ALA A 327 -14.82 -22.09 21.66
N GLY A 328 -15.19 -20.90 21.18
CA GLY A 328 -15.33 -19.69 21.98
C GLY A 328 -16.22 -18.66 21.29
N ASP A 329 -16.66 -17.64 22.03
CA ASP A 329 -17.49 -16.53 21.53
C ASP A 329 -16.69 -15.46 20.77
N GLY A 330 -15.42 -15.76 20.42
CA GLY A 330 -14.49 -14.85 19.75
C GLY A 330 -13.83 -13.82 20.67
N ARG A 331 -14.15 -13.83 21.97
CA ARG A 331 -13.62 -12.86 22.93
C ARG A 331 -12.29 -13.32 23.55
N PRO A 332 -11.39 -12.40 23.88
CA PRO A 332 -10.16 -12.75 24.57
C PRO A 332 -10.43 -13.42 25.92
N SER A 333 -9.73 -14.53 26.18
CA SER A 333 -9.77 -15.19 27.49
C SER A 333 -9.14 -14.29 28.56
N PRO A 334 -9.53 -14.44 29.85
CA PRO A 334 -8.86 -13.75 30.96
C PRO A 334 -7.34 -13.97 30.96
N GLU A 335 -6.88 -15.16 30.57
CA GLU A 335 -5.47 -15.51 30.44
C GLU A 335 -4.78 -14.77 29.30
N THR A 336 -5.45 -14.60 28.15
CA THR A 336 -4.95 -13.77 27.03
C THR A 336 -4.88 -12.31 27.44
N ILE A 337 -5.93 -11.77 28.06
CA ILE A 337 -5.95 -10.38 28.56
C ILE A 337 -4.84 -10.14 29.56
N ALA A 338 -4.63 -11.06 30.51
CA ALA A 338 -3.58 -10.93 31.52
C ALA A 338 -2.18 -10.96 30.90
N ALA A 339 -1.91 -11.87 29.96
CA ALA A 339 -0.63 -11.96 29.28
C ALA A 339 -0.33 -10.72 28.43
N VAL A 340 -1.33 -10.23 27.69
CA VAL A 340 -1.22 -9.00 26.90
C VAL A 340 -1.02 -7.79 27.81
N GLY A 341 -1.74 -7.69 28.92
CA GLY A 341 -1.58 -6.62 29.90
C GLY A 341 -0.19 -6.59 30.57
N ALA A 342 0.44 -7.75 30.73
CA ALA A 342 1.79 -7.88 31.29
C ALA A 342 2.90 -7.50 30.29
N ALA A 343 2.71 -7.78 29.00
CA ALA A 343 3.70 -7.52 27.95
C ALA A 343 3.57 -6.11 27.33
N VAL A 344 2.34 -5.66 27.09
CA VAL A 344 2.05 -4.37 26.47
C VAL A 344 1.78 -3.36 27.58
N THR A 345 2.80 -2.64 28.02
CA THR A 345 2.68 -1.62 29.09
C THR A 345 2.98 -0.21 28.55
N PRO A 346 2.50 0.85 29.23
CA PRO A 346 2.83 2.23 28.86
C PRO A 346 4.35 2.47 28.77
N GLU A 347 5.12 1.87 29.67
CA GLU A 347 6.59 2.00 29.71
C GLU A 347 7.25 1.31 28.52
N VAL A 348 6.78 0.12 28.14
CA VAL A 348 7.28 -0.62 26.97
C VAL A 348 7.01 0.19 25.70
N LEU A 349 5.77 0.65 25.51
CA LEU A 349 5.40 1.46 24.34
C LEU A 349 6.21 2.75 24.29
N ARG A 350 6.28 3.51 25.39
CA ARG A 350 7.08 4.74 25.48
C ARG A 350 8.54 4.49 25.11
N GLY A 351 9.12 3.39 25.57
CA GLY A 351 10.51 3.03 25.27
C GLY A 351 10.75 2.68 23.80
N HIS A 352 9.78 2.05 23.13
CA HIS A 352 9.86 1.80 21.69
C HIS A 352 9.69 3.09 20.89
N VAL A 353 8.69 3.92 21.22
CA VAL A 353 8.47 5.24 20.59
C VAL A 353 9.72 6.12 20.74
N ALA A 354 10.30 6.19 21.94
CA ALA A 354 11.50 6.99 22.20
C ALA A 354 12.65 6.69 21.21
N ARG A 355 12.85 5.42 20.85
CA ARG A 355 13.92 5.02 19.93
C ARG A 355 13.64 5.42 18.49
N ILE A 356 12.42 5.18 18.02
CA ILE A 356 12.05 5.43 16.62
C ILE A 356 11.68 6.90 16.35
N SER A 357 11.35 7.68 17.38
CA SER A 357 11.08 9.11 17.31
C SER A 357 12.30 9.99 17.66
N GLY A 358 13.47 9.40 17.91
CA GLY A 358 14.72 10.14 18.08
C GLY A 358 15.02 10.67 19.47
N VAL A 359 14.30 10.25 20.51
CA VAL A 359 14.60 10.60 21.91
C VAL A 359 15.73 9.73 22.46
N GLU A 360 15.74 8.46 22.09
CA GLU A 360 16.75 7.48 22.44
C GLU A 360 17.39 6.88 21.17
N PRO A 361 18.60 6.31 21.26
CA PRO A 361 19.21 5.62 20.12
C PRO A 361 18.42 4.40 19.67
N LEU A 362 18.43 4.11 18.37
CA LEU A 362 17.73 2.94 17.79
C LEU A 362 18.17 1.61 18.41
N ARG A 363 19.48 1.48 18.68
CA ARG A 363 20.09 0.34 19.38
C ARG A 363 20.85 0.83 20.60
N ASP A 364 20.78 0.05 21.68
CA ASP A 364 21.47 0.39 22.91
C ASP A 364 22.99 0.51 22.67
N GLY A 365 23.59 1.62 23.11
CA GLY A 365 25.02 1.90 22.94
C GLY A 365 25.40 2.60 21.62
N GLU A 366 24.45 2.83 20.71
CA GLU A 366 24.66 3.71 19.56
C GLU A 366 24.44 5.19 19.95
N ALA A 367 25.05 6.11 19.19
CA ALA A 367 24.89 7.56 19.41
C ALA A 367 23.86 8.19 18.46
N LEU A 368 23.40 7.46 17.44
CA LEU A 368 22.53 7.99 16.42
C LEU A 368 21.09 8.09 16.93
N LEU A 369 20.53 9.29 16.84
CA LEU A 369 19.10 9.55 17.07
C LEU A 369 18.40 9.71 15.71
N VAL A 370 17.20 9.16 15.60
CA VAL A 370 16.34 9.35 14.41
C VAL A 370 15.89 10.79 14.35
N ARG A 371 16.06 11.45 13.21
CA ARG A 371 15.49 12.78 12.98
C ARG A 371 14.13 12.72 12.29
N SER A 372 13.99 11.80 11.35
CA SER A 372 12.79 11.63 10.54
C SER A 372 12.71 10.20 10.03
N ARG A 373 11.51 9.61 10.04
CA ARG A 373 11.24 8.33 9.37
C ARG A 373 10.61 8.50 7.99
N ASP A 374 10.54 9.73 7.46
CA ASP A 374 10.02 10.01 6.12
C ASP A 374 10.69 9.10 5.07
N ALA A 375 9.93 8.67 4.09
CA ALA A 375 10.39 7.81 3.00
C ALA A 375 11.53 8.42 2.16
N SER A 376 11.84 9.71 2.32
CA SER A 376 12.95 10.46 1.73
C SER A 376 14.13 10.66 2.68
N ALA A 377 13.95 10.45 3.99
CA ALA A 377 14.98 10.67 4.99
C ALA A 377 16.11 9.62 4.90
N ALA A 378 17.29 9.98 5.39
CA ALA A 378 18.44 9.07 5.48
C ALA A 378 18.33 8.08 6.65
N ASP A 379 17.50 8.40 7.65
CA ASP A 379 17.32 7.56 8.85
C ASP A 379 16.32 6.42 8.62
N ASN A 380 15.34 6.58 7.71
CA ASN A 380 14.34 5.55 7.37
C ASN A 380 14.95 4.15 7.15
N PRO A 381 15.95 3.92 6.28
CA PRO A 381 16.53 2.59 6.11
C PRO A 381 17.19 2.03 7.39
N ARG A 382 17.70 2.90 8.28
CA ARG A 382 18.30 2.48 9.56
C ARG A 382 17.23 2.02 10.56
N VAL A 383 16.08 2.69 10.54
CA VAL A 383 14.91 2.29 11.33
C VAL A 383 14.37 0.95 10.86
N VAL A 384 14.26 0.75 9.54
CA VAL A 384 13.90 -0.54 8.92
C VAL A 384 14.82 -1.66 9.43
N GLU A 385 16.14 -1.47 9.36
CA GLU A 385 17.11 -2.46 9.84
C GLU A 385 16.97 -2.73 11.34
N ALA A 386 16.81 -1.69 12.17
CA ALA A 386 16.68 -1.84 13.61
C ALA A 386 15.39 -2.59 14.02
N LEU A 387 14.28 -2.34 13.33
CA LEU A 387 13.01 -3.04 13.55
C LEU A 387 13.10 -4.50 13.09
N ALA A 388 13.73 -4.76 11.94
CA ALA A 388 13.98 -6.11 11.44
C ALA A 388 14.83 -6.94 12.44
N ASP A 389 15.93 -6.36 12.93
CA ASP A 389 16.78 -7.00 13.94
C ASP A 389 15.99 -7.34 15.21
N ARG A 390 15.13 -6.42 15.66
CA ARG A 390 14.31 -6.61 16.86
C ARG A 390 13.37 -7.80 16.70
N PHE A 391 12.65 -7.89 15.59
CA PHE A 391 11.80 -9.05 15.31
C PHE A 391 12.59 -10.35 15.16
N GLN A 392 13.76 -10.29 14.54
CA GLN A 392 14.63 -11.46 14.40
C GLN A 392 15.11 -11.98 15.76
N ASN A 393 15.43 -11.09 16.70
CA ASN A 393 15.82 -11.44 18.06
C ASN A 393 14.70 -12.11 18.87
N LEU A 394 13.43 -11.95 18.46
CA LEU A 394 12.28 -12.66 19.03
C LEU A 394 12.12 -14.08 18.46
N GLY A 395 12.96 -14.48 17.51
CA GLY A 395 12.89 -15.78 16.83
C GLY A 395 11.84 -15.83 15.71
N LEU A 396 11.36 -14.68 15.25
CA LEU A 396 10.42 -14.59 14.13
C LEU A 396 11.14 -14.71 12.79
N ARG A 397 10.43 -15.22 11.77
CA ARG A 397 10.93 -15.21 10.39
C ARG A 397 10.73 -13.82 9.81
N VAL A 398 11.83 -13.08 9.66
CA VAL A 398 11.81 -11.71 9.13
C VAL A 398 12.01 -11.70 7.62
N ARG A 399 11.26 -10.85 6.92
CA ARG A 399 11.42 -10.52 5.49
C ARG A 399 11.34 -9.02 5.28
N LEU A 400 12.22 -8.48 4.46
CA LEU A 400 12.15 -7.09 4.01
C LEU A 400 11.42 -7.06 2.66
N HIS A 401 10.14 -6.68 2.67
CA HIS A 401 9.34 -6.62 1.46
C HIS A 401 9.71 -5.36 0.66
N ARG A 402 10.48 -5.56 -0.41
CA ARG A 402 11.08 -4.51 -1.23
C ARG A 402 10.09 -3.91 -2.25
N PHE A 403 10.05 -2.59 -2.34
CA PHE A 403 9.35 -1.87 -3.40
C PHE A 403 10.12 -0.58 -3.81
N ARG A 404 9.63 0.11 -4.84
CA ARG A 404 10.22 1.37 -5.32
C ARG A 404 9.24 2.52 -5.18
N TRP A 405 9.78 3.67 -4.77
CA TRP A 405 9.08 4.94 -4.72
C TRP A 405 10.05 6.05 -5.12
N ARG A 406 9.67 6.88 -6.12
CA ARG A 406 10.50 7.96 -6.70
C ARG A 406 11.96 7.59 -6.94
N GLY A 407 12.18 6.42 -7.56
CA GLY A 407 13.52 5.89 -7.83
C GLY A 407 14.25 5.31 -6.61
N ARG A 408 13.82 5.65 -5.38
CA ARG A 408 14.34 5.08 -4.13
C ARG A 408 13.85 3.65 -3.94
N ARG A 409 14.67 2.87 -3.23
CA ARG A 409 14.33 1.54 -2.75
C ARG A 409 13.87 1.65 -1.31
N LEU A 410 12.67 1.17 -1.03
CA LEU A 410 12.08 1.12 0.30
C LEU A 410 11.68 -0.31 0.65
N PHE A 411 11.44 -0.53 1.95
CA PHE A 411 11.12 -1.83 2.49
C PHE A 411 10.01 -1.71 3.53
N ASN A 412 8.99 -2.57 3.42
CA ASN A 412 8.16 -2.90 4.57
C ASN A 412 8.91 -3.96 5.40
N VAL A 413 8.73 -3.95 6.72
CA VAL A 413 9.28 -4.97 7.61
C VAL A 413 8.19 -5.99 7.92
N GLU A 414 8.38 -7.23 7.50
CA GLU A 414 7.49 -8.35 7.82
C GLU A 414 8.17 -9.29 8.82
N ALA A 415 7.46 -9.70 9.86
CA ALA A 415 7.90 -10.72 10.80
C ALA A 415 6.80 -11.76 11.06
N GLU A 416 7.09 -13.03 10.81
CA GLU A 416 6.10 -14.11 10.83
C GLU A 416 6.43 -15.18 11.87
N HIS A 417 5.44 -15.50 12.72
CA HIS A 417 5.40 -16.76 13.45
C HIS A 417 4.57 -17.77 12.65
N ARG A 418 5.23 -18.80 12.11
CA ARG A 418 4.59 -19.83 11.29
C ARG A 418 4.18 -21.03 12.12
N VAL A 419 2.91 -21.40 12.02
CA VAL A 419 2.35 -22.61 12.65
C VAL A 419 2.22 -23.71 11.58
N ALA A 420 2.73 -24.90 11.89
CA ALA A 420 2.67 -26.03 10.96
C ALA A 420 1.21 -26.45 10.73
N GLY A 421 0.79 -26.47 9.46
CA GLY A 421 -0.58 -26.85 9.09
C GLY A 421 -1.64 -25.75 9.27
N ALA A 422 -1.25 -24.52 9.63
CA ALA A 422 -2.18 -23.39 9.68
C ALA A 422 -2.88 -23.18 8.33
N ASP A 423 -4.18 -22.90 8.39
CA ASP A 423 -5.05 -22.66 7.24
C ASP A 423 -4.97 -21.22 6.73
N SER A 424 -4.57 -20.29 7.60
CA SER A 424 -4.65 -18.85 7.41
C SER A 424 -3.67 -18.09 8.33
N THR A 425 -3.58 -16.78 8.11
CA THR A 425 -2.70 -15.85 8.83
C THR A 425 -3.49 -14.67 9.38
N VAL A 426 -3.22 -14.26 10.63
CA VAL A 426 -3.70 -13.00 11.21
C VAL A 426 -2.60 -11.95 11.13
N LEU A 427 -2.93 -10.76 10.66
CA LEU A 427 -1.98 -9.65 10.51
C LEU A 427 -2.20 -8.59 11.60
N ILE A 428 -1.13 -8.17 12.26
CA ILE A 428 -1.09 -7.03 13.19
C ILE A 428 -0.11 -6.00 12.60
N THR A 429 -0.60 -4.81 12.29
CA THR A 429 0.11 -3.89 11.39
C THR A 429 0.07 -2.44 11.86
N ALA A 430 1.02 -1.65 11.35
CA ALA A 430 1.20 -0.23 11.56
C ALA A 430 2.06 0.33 10.41
N HIS A 431 2.14 1.64 10.21
CA HIS A 431 3.18 2.21 9.34
C HIS A 431 4.37 2.71 10.14
N LEU A 432 5.56 2.63 9.55
CA LEU A 432 6.83 2.97 10.19
C LEU A 432 7.35 4.33 9.76
N ASP A 433 6.93 4.85 8.61
CA ASP A 433 7.32 6.18 8.18
C ASP A 433 6.60 7.27 8.98
N SER A 434 6.97 8.52 8.71
CA SER A 434 6.44 9.71 9.40
C SER A 434 6.54 10.89 8.46
N THR A 435 5.67 11.88 8.58
CA THR A 435 5.84 13.17 7.91
C THR A 435 5.71 14.36 8.85
N ALA A 436 6.21 15.52 8.40
CA ALA A 436 5.98 16.81 9.05
C ALA A 436 5.45 17.85 8.06
N SER A 437 4.71 17.40 7.03
CA SER A 437 4.21 18.22 5.92
C SER A 437 3.27 19.36 6.33
N SER A 438 2.66 19.29 7.52
CA SER A 438 1.82 20.35 8.10
C SER A 438 2.60 21.29 9.03
N GLY A 439 3.92 21.12 9.14
CA GLY A 439 4.80 21.96 9.94
C GLY A 439 5.08 23.34 9.34
N GLU A 440 5.40 24.30 10.20
CA GLU A 440 5.93 25.59 9.80
C GLU A 440 7.46 25.54 9.76
N PHE A 441 8.04 25.79 8.59
CA PHE A 441 9.49 25.82 8.37
C PHE A 441 9.93 27.17 7.85
N VAL A 442 11.13 27.59 8.25
CA VAL A 442 11.76 28.82 7.78
C VAL A 442 13.13 28.54 7.18
N ASP A 443 13.56 29.38 6.25
CA ASP A 443 14.91 29.35 5.69
C ASP A 443 15.94 30.06 6.59
N GLU A 444 17.17 30.21 6.09
CA GLU A 444 18.27 30.85 6.84
C GLU A 444 18.03 32.33 7.14
N THR A 445 17.13 33.01 6.41
CA THR A 445 16.77 34.41 6.63
C THR A 445 15.53 34.59 7.52
N GLY A 446 14.88 33.48 7.88
CA GLY A 446 13.66 33.46 8.71
C GLY A 446 12.37 33.59 7.90
N ASP A 447 12.45 33.48 6.58
CA ASP A 447 11.28 33.53 5.70
C ASP A 447 10.63 32.13 5.60
N PRO A 448 9.29 32.02 5.54
CA PRO A 448 8.61 30.73 5.41
C PRO A 448 9.04 29.96 4.16
N ARG A 449 9.26 28.66 4.31
CA ARG A 449 9.55 27.74 3.22
C ARG A 449 8.74 26.44 3.36
N PRO A 450 8.58 25.66 2.27
CA PRO A 450 7.99 24.33 2.36
C PRO A 450 8.82 23.38 3.23
N TYR A 451 8.15 22.35 3.75
CA TYR A 451 8.78 21.17 4.35
C TYR A 451 9.74 20.52 3.35
N ASP A 452 10.96 20.21 3.80
CA ASP A 452 11.92 19.40 3.05
C ASP A 452 12.06 18.03 3.72
N PRO A 453 11.44 16.96 3.18
CA PRO A 453 11.43 15.64 3.80
C PRO A 453 12.82 14.98 3.89
N VAL A 454 13.81 15.49 3.14
CA VAL A 454 15.18 14.97 3.20
C VAL A 454 15.90 15.46 4.44
N VAL A 455 15.66 16.72 4.84
CA VAL A 455 16.42 17.37 5.89
C VAL A 455 15.60 17.75 7.10
N ASP A 456 14.30 17.96 7.04
CA ASP A 456 13.52 18.45 8.19
C ASP A 456 13.15 17.35 9.19
N PRO A 457 13.01 17.68 10.49
CA PRO A 457 12.60 16.72 11.49
C PRO A 457 11.13 16.33 11.31
N ALA A 458 10.85 15.04 11.42
CA ALA A 458 9.51 14.46 11.51
C ALA A 458 9.56 13.34 12.55
N PRO A 459 9.44 13.66 13.85
CA PRO A 459 9.65 12.65 14.89
C PRO A 459 8.56 11.58 14.88
N GLY A 460 7.32 11.94 14.51
CA GLY A 460 6.22 11.00 14.31
C GLY A 460 5.97 10.15 15.56
N ALA A 461 5.95 10.75 16.76
CA ALA A 461 5.87 9.97 17.98
C ALA A 461 4.53 9.26 18.12
N ASP A 462 3.45 9.97 17.79
CA ASP A 462 2.11 9.40 17.67
C ASP A 462 1.91 8.76 16.30
N ASP A 463 2.26 9.49 15.23
CA ASP A 463 1.98 9.16 13.83
C ASP A 463 3.24 8.68 13.05
N ASP A 464 3.42 7.37 12.82
CA ASP A 464 2.78 6.26 13.52
C ASP A 464 3.77 5.51 14.43
N GLY A 465 4.53 6.30 15.19
CA GLY A 465 5.44 5.77 16.19
C GLY A 465 4.70 4.94 17.24
N SER A 466 3.48 5.35 17.59
CA SER A 466 2.65 4.68 18.59
C SER A 466 2.16 3.32 18.10
N GLY A 467 1.64 3.21 16.87
CA GLY A 467 1.24 1.94 16.25
C GLY A 467 2.44 1.03 16.00
N THR A 468 3.55 1.56 15.46
CA THR A 468 4.79 0.79 15.29
C THR A 468 5.27 0.18 16.62
N ALA A 469 5.28 0.97 17.70
CA ALA A 469 5.63 0.49 19.03
C ALA A 469 4.67 -0.61 19.53
N ALA A 470 3.38 -0.48 19.25
CA ALA A 470 2.37 -1.48 19.61
C ALA A 470 2.56 -2.80 18.86
N VAL A 471 2.87 -2.77 17.56
CA VAL A 471 3.18 -3.98 16.78
C VAL A 471 4.41 -4.71 17.34
N VAL A 472 5.45 -3.96 17.71
CA VAL A 472 6.65 -4.53 18.35
C VAL A 472 6.29 -5.18 19.71
N ALA A 473 5.52 -4.48 20.56
CA ALA A 473 5.08 -5.02 21.84
C ALA A 473 4.17 -6.24 21.70
N ALA A 474 3.34 -6.30 20.65
CA ALA A 474 2.51 -7.46 20.33
C ALA A 474 3.38 -8.68 19.94
N ALA A 475 4.47 -8.47 19.21
CA ALA A 475 5.44 -9.52 18.90
C ALA A 475 6.18 -10.02 20.15
N GLU A 476 6.57 -9.11 21.04
CA GLU A 476 7.16 -9.46 22.35
C GLU A 476 6.17 -10.26 23.20
N CYS A 477 4.88 -9.88 23.21
CA CYS A 477 3.83 -10.64 23.88
C CYS A 477 3.69 -12.07 23.32
N LEU A 478 3.63 -12.23 22.00
CA LEU A 478 3.58 -13.56 21.38
C LEU A 478 4.81 -14.40 21.74
N HIS A 479 6.00 -13.80 21.73
CA HIS A 479 7.23 -14.49 22.14
C HIS A 479 7.12 -15.04 23.57
N HIS A 480 6.61 -14.25 24.52
CA HIS A 480 6.39 -14.70 25.90
C HIS A 480 5.36 -15.83 26.00
N LEU A 481 4.22 -15.71 25.29
CA LEU A 481 3.19 -16.76 25.25
C LEU A 481 3.74 -18.08 24.71
N LEU A 482 4.56 -18.04 23.66
CA LEU A 482 5.21 -19.23 23.11
C LEU A 482 6.17 -19.88 24.11
N ALA A 483 6.91 -19.08 24.89
CA ALA A 483 7.79 -19.58 25.94
C ALA A 483 7.01 -20.27 27.08
N GLU A 484 5.76 -19.88 27.31
CA GLU A 484 4.82 -20.52 28.25
C GLU A 484 4.13 -21.77 27.67
N GLY A 485 4.42 -22.13 26.43
CA GLY A 485 3.80 -23.27 25.75
C GLY A 485 2.42 -22.99 25.15
N ARG A 486 2.02 -21.71 25.07
CA ARG A 486 0.78 -21.27 24.41
C ARG A 486 1.08 -20.96 22.95
N THR A 487 0.63 -21.80 22.03
CA THR A 487 0.89 -21.66 20.59
C THR A 487 -0.42 -21.35 19.85
N PRO A 488 -0.45 -20.36 18.94
CA PRO A 488 -1.62 -20.09 18.11
C PRO A 488 -1.90 -21.25 17.14
N THR A 489 -3.13 -21.28 16.62
CA THR A 489 -3.56 -22.23 15.59
C THR A 489 -3.35 -21.70 14.17
N ARG A 490 -3.32 -20.38 14.01
CA ARG A 490 -3.03 -19.66 12.76
C ARG A 490 -1.64 -19.07 12.79
N ASN A 491 -1.10 -18.76 11.62
CA ASN A 491 0.10 -17.93 11.56
C ASN A 491 -0.22 -16.54 12.13
N VAL A 492 0.75 -15.91 12.78
CA VAL A 492 0.67 -14.51 13.19
C VAL A 492 1.77 -13.76 12.45
N ARG A 493 1.40 -12.69 11.76
CA ARG A 493 2.31 -11.88 10.98
C ARG A 493 2.24 -10.42 11.42
N PHE A 494 3.38 -9.87 11.80
CA PHE A 494 3.57 -8.48 12.13
C PHE A 494 4.10 -7.77 10.89
N VAL A 495 3.47 -6.68 10.45
CA VAL A 495 3.92 -5.94 9.27
C VAL A 495 3.97 -4.46 9.56
N LEU A 496 5.13 -3.86 9.33
CA LEU A 496 5.33 -2.42 9.39
C LEU A 496 5.47 -1.90 7.96
N PHE A 497 4.48 -1.13 7.51
CA PHE A 497 4.46 -0.55 6.17
C PHE A 497 5.30 0.72 6.11
N ASN A 498 5.89 1.00 4.95
CA ASN A 498 6.68 2.19 4.70
C ASN A 498 6.04 2.98 3.56
N ALA A 499 6.21 4.28 3.52
CA ALA A 499 5.56 5.17 2.57
C ALA A 499 4.02 5.08 2.60
N GLU A 500 3.43 4.98 3.80
CA GLU A 500 2.01 5.25 4.01
C GLU A 500 1.71 6.71 3.62
N GLU A 501 2.56 7.61 4.09
CA GLU A 501 2.39 9.07 4.02
C GLU A 501 2.47 9.61 2.58
N GLN A 502 2.99 8.80 1.66
CA GLN A 502 3.04 9.10 0.23
C GLN A 502 1.94 8.40 -0.56
N GLY A 503 0.87 7.99 0.13
CA GLY A 503 -0.36 7.47 -0.44
C GLY A 503 -0.46 5.95 -0.45
N LEU A 504 -0.25 5.34 0.72
CA LEU A 504 -0.39 3.90 0.98
C LEU A 504 0.53 3.03 0.11
N VAL A 505 1.69 3.56 -0.29
CA VAL A 505 2.53 2.93 -1.30
C VAL A 505 3.00 1.56 -0.82
N GLY A 506 3.58 1.48 0.39
CA GLY A 506 4.08 0.23 0.94
C GLY A 506 3.02 -0.84 1.10
N SER A 507 1.88 -0.52 1.69
CA SER A 507 0.80 -1.50 1.90
C SER A 507 0.12 -1.91 0.59
N LYS A 508 -0.01 -1.03 -0.40
CA LYS A 508 -0.52 -1.40 -1.73
C LYS A 508 0.41 -2.40 -2.43
N PHE A 509 1.72 -2.16 -2.38
CA PHE A 509 2.69 -3.11 -2.91
C PHE A 509 2.62 -4.45 -2.16
N TYR A 510 2.47 -4.42 -0.84
CA TYR A 510 2.37 -5.61 0.00
C TYR A 510 1.10 -6.42 -0.28
N ALA A 511 -0.08 -5.80 -0.22
CA ALA A 511 -1.36 -6.45 -0.48
C ALA A 511 -1.44 -6.98 -1.92
N ARG A 512 -0.78 -6.30 -2.86
CA ARG A 512 -0.60 -6.80 -4.23
C ARG A 512 0.21 -8.09 -4.30
N ALA A 513 1.38 -8.10 -3.67
CA ALA A 513 2.23 -9.29 -3.65
C ALA A 513 1.55 -10.46 -2.91
N ALA A 514 0.87 -10.17 -1.79
CA ALA A 514 0.07 -11.16 -1.07
C ALA A 514 -1.03 -11.78 -1.95
N ALA A 515 -1.71 -10.96 -2.75
CA ALA A 515 -2.78 -11.44 -3.63
C ALA A 515 -2.23 -12.31 -4.76
N ALA A 516 -1.07 -11.94 -5.33
CA ALA A 516 -0.37 -12.74 -6.33
C ALA A 516 0.17 -14.06 -5.75
N ALA A 517 0.51 -14.09 -4.46
CA ALA A 517 0.94 -15.28 -3.73
C ALA A 517 -0.20 -16.18 -3.23
N ASP A 518 -1.47 -15.79 -3.46
CA ASP A 518 -2.67 -16.46 -2.93
C ASP A 518 -2.65 -16.58 -1.39
N ASP A 519 -2.15 -15.53 -0.72
CA ASP A 519 -2.08 -15.49 0.74
C ASP A 519 -3.49 -15.57 1.37
N ARG A 520 -3.61 -16.40 2.40
CA ARG A 520 -4.85 -16.63 3.14
C ARG A 520 -4.86 -15.80 4.41
N ILE A 521 -5.46 -14.63 4.35
CA ILE A 521 -5.50 -13.67 5.46
C ILE A 521 -6.86 -13.72 6.15
N ALA A 522 -6.88 -14.06 7.44
CA ALA A 522 -8.09 -14.18 8.25
C ALA A 522 -8.61 -12.80 8.72
N GLY A 523 -7.71 -11.84 8.91
CA GLY A 523 -8.03 -10.47 9.29
C GLY A 523 -6.77 -9.62 9.43
N VAL A 524 -6.90 -8.33 9.18
CA VAL A 524 -5.83 -7.34 9.31
C VAL A 524 -6.23 -6.31 10.35
N PHE A 525 -5.36 -6.13 11.34
CA PHE A 525 -5.53 -5.17 12.43
C PHE A 525 -4.47 -4.08 12.30
N GLN A 526 -4.82 -2.97 11.67
CA GLN A 526 -3.96 -1.78 11.59
C GLN A 526 -4.16 -0.95 12.87
N MET A 527 -3.05 -0.55 13.49
CA MET A 527 -3.00 0.49 14.50
C MET A 527 -2.32 1.69 13.86
N ASP A 528 -2.92 2.86 13.99
CA ASP A 528 -2.45 4.09 13.35
C ASP A 528 -2.89 5.26 14.22
N MET A 529 -1.93 5.98 14.79
CA MET A 529 -2.14 7.05 15.77
C MET A 529 -2.98 6.60 16.98
N ILE A 530 -2.33 6.02 17.98
CA ILE A 530 -3.01 5.41 19.13
C ILE A 530 -2.69 6.08 20.47
N ALA A 531 -1.90 7.16 20.50
CA ALA A 531 -1.45 7.78 21.75
C ALA A 531 -2.12 9.13 22.07
N GLY A 532 -2.75 9.79 21.11
CA GLY A 532 -3.37 11.09 21.26
C GLY A 532 -4.61 11.07 22.15
N SER A 533 -4.55 11.85 23.23
CA SER A 533 -5.66 12.02 24.16
C SER A 533 -5.53 13.36 24.89
N GLN A 534 -6.31 14.35 24.45
CA GLN A 534 -6.32 15.69 25.06
C GLN A 534 -6.78 15.66 26.52
N GLN A 535 -6.11 16.43 27.38
CA GLN A 535 -6.41 16.48 28.80
C GLN A 535 -7.87 16.92 29.07
N GLY A 536 -8.59 16.12 29.86
CA GLY A 536 -9.98 16.39 30.25
C GLY A 536 -11.03 15.97 29.21
N SER A 537 -10.61 15.40 28.08
CA SER A 537 -11.50 14.72 27.14
C SER A 537 -11.96 13.36 27.69
N THR A 538 -12.97 12.78 27.03
CA THR A 538 -13.34 11.37 27.27
C THR A 538 -12.47 10.51 26.36
N PRO A 539 -11.64 9.59 26.89
CA PRO A 539 -10.81 8.74 26.06
C PRO A 539 -11.70 7.88 25.16
N THR A 540 -11.51 8.01 23.86
CA THR A 540 -12.36 7.39 22.85
C THR A 540 -11.49 6.69 21.82
N ILE A 541 -11.74 5.40 21.60
CA ILE A 541 -11.11 4.60 20.54
C ILE A 541 -12.02 4.60 19.33
N GLU A 542 -11.48 4.98 18.17
CA GLU A 542 -12.16 4.83 16.89
C GLU A 542 -11.75 3.50 16.23
N ILE A 543 -12.74 2.76 15.74
CA ILE A 543 -12.54 1.52 14.99
C ILE A 543 -13.12 1.72 13.60
N HIS A 544 -12.25 1.92 12.62
CA HIS A 544 -12.58 2.17 11.23
C HIS A 544 -12.66 0.85 10.46
N ALA A 545 -13.89 0.42 10.18
CA ALA A 545 -14.21 -0.79 9.42
C ALA A 545 -14.85 -0.47 8.06
N GLY A 546 -15.10 0.80 7.75
CA GLY A 546 -15.70 1.23 6.50
C GLY A 546 -14.82 0.90 5.28
N SER A 547 -15.47 0.46 4.20
CA SER A 547 -14.79 0.09 2.96
C SER A 547 -15.37 0.81 1.76
N SER A 548 -14.49 1.31 0.88
CA SER A 548 -14.85 1.92 -0.40
C SER A 548 -15.23 0.87 -1.45
N VAL A 549 -14.80 -0.37 -1.22
CA VAL A 549 -15.04 -1.50 -2.12
C VAL A 549 -16.29 -2.25 -1.65
N PRO A 550 -17.25 -2.52 -2.55
CA PRO A 550 -18.45 -3.26 -2.22
C PRO A 550 -18.14 -4.75 -2.05
N GLY A 551 -18.97 -5.47 -1.30
CA GLY A 551 -18.94 -6.93 -1.23
C GLY A 551 -18.86 -7.46 0.19
N PRO A 552 -18.53 -8.76 0.36
CA PRO A 552 -18.44 -9.42 1.66
C PRO A 552 -17.44 -8.75 2.61
N VAL A 553 -16.43 -8.08 2.07
CA VAL A 553 -15.41 -7.35 2.83
C VAL A 553 -15.99 -6.32 3.80
N VAL A 554 -17.13 -5.70 3.46
CA VAL A 554 -17.80 -4.72 4.33
C VAL A 554 -18.24 -5.38 5.64
N GLY A 555 -19.11 -6.39 5.55
CA GLY A 555 -19.62 -7.08 6.75
C GLY A 555 -18.54 -7.85 7.51
N ALA A 556 -17.52 -8.34 6.80
CA ALA A 556 -16.38 -9.02 7.43
C ALA A 556 -15.52 -8.04 8.25
N SER A 557 -15.29 -6.83 7.74
CA SER A 557 -14.56 -5.79 8.47
C SER A 557 -15.38 -5.25 9.64
N ASP A 558 -16.70 -5.08 9.47
CA ASP A 558 -17.60 -4.73 10.57
C ASP A 558 -17.54 -5.78 11.69
N THR A 559 -17.43 -7.06 11.34
CA THR A 559 -17.28 -8.16 12.30
C THR A 559 -15.94 -8.10 13.02
N LEU A 560 -14.82 -7.86 12.31
CA LEU A 560 -13.51 -7.66 12.95
C LEU A 560 -13.53 -6.48 13.92
N GLY A 561 -14.13 -5.36 13.52
CA GLY A 561 -14.25 -4.18 14.36
C GLY A 561 -15.07 -4.45 15.62
N ALA A 562 -16.17 -5.21 15.50
CA ALA A 562 -16.99 -5.59 16.65
C ALA A 562 -16.23 -6.48 17.64
N LEU A 563 -15.32 -7.34 17.18
CA LEU A 563 -14.49 -8.15 18.08
C LEU A 563 -13.54 -7.28 18.93
N VAL A 564 -12.94 -6.24 18.34
CA VAL A 564 -12.12 -5.28 19.09
C VAL A 564 -13.00 -4.50 20.05
N ALA A 565 -14.14 -3.98 19.59
CA ALA A 565 -15.08 -3.21 20.40
C ALA A 565 -15.56 -3.99 21.65
N ASP A 566 -15.83 -5.29 21.49
CA ASP A 566 -16.22 -6.18 22.57
C ASP A 566 -15.08 -6.46 23.58
N ALA A 567 -13.82 -6.38 23.15
CA ALA A 567 -12.65 -6.61 24.00
C ALA A 567 -12.32 -5.39 24.88
N VAL A 568 -12.57 -4.16 24.40
CA VAL A 568 -12.19 -2.93 25.11
C VAL A 568 -12.72 -2.88 26.56
N PRO A 569 -14.00 -3.15 26.87
CA PRO A 569 -14.51 -3.03 28.24
C PRO A 569 -13.87 -4.01 29.23
N ALA A 570 -13.31 -5.12 28.75
CA ALA A 570 -12.59 -6.09 29.58
C ALA A 570 -11.15 -5.63 29.89
N ILE A 571 -10.60 -4.70 29.10
CA ILE A 571 -9.26 -4.13 29.25
C ILE A 571 -9.34 -2.81 30.01
N ASP A 572 -10.21 -1.91 29.58
CA ASP A 572 -10.47 -0.64 30.23
C ASP A 572 -11.94 -0.21 30.06
N PRO A 573 -12.79 -0.37 31.09
CA PRO A 573 -14.19 0.02 31.02
C PRO A 573 -14.42 1.55 31.06
N ALA A 574 -13.37 2.36 31.26
CA ALA A 574 -13.48 3.82 31.25
C ALA A 574 -13.36 4.42 29.84
N VAL A 575 -12.90 3.63 28.86
CA VAL A 575 -12.73 4.07 27.47
C VAL A 575 -14.02 3.90 26.69
N THR A 576 -14.38 4.93 25.93
CA THR A 576 -15.50 4.89 24.98
C THR A 576 -15.03 4.28 23.66
N VAL A 577 -15.90 3.49 23.02
CA VAL A 577 -15.62 2.91 21.71
C VAL A 577 -16.58 3.48 20.67
N GLN A 578 -16.03 3.92 19.56
CA GLN A 578 -16.77 4.37 18.39
C GLN A 578 -16.39 3.50 17.19
N GLN A 579 -17.26 2.56 16.81
CA GLN A 579 -17.08 1.81 15.57
C GLN A 579 -17.72 2.55 14.40
N LEU A 580 -16.91 2.83 13.38
CA LEU A 580 -17.28 3.52 12.15
C LEU A 580 -17.32 2.49 11.01
N THR A 581 -18.44 2.47 10.28
CA THR A 581 -18.74 1.41 9.30
C THR A 581 -19.28 2.00 8.00
N GLY A 582 -19.17 1.24 6.91
CA GLY A 582 -19.74 1.61 5.62
C GLY A 582 -19.08 2.82 4.96
N PRO A 583 -19.70 3.39 3.91
CA PRO A 583 -19.07 4.41 3.06
C PRO A 583 -19.00 5.81 3.69
N SER A 584 -19.60 6.01 4.87
CA SER A 584 -19.54 7.27 5.61
C SER A 584 -18.42 7.31 6.64
N ASP A 585 -17.67 6.22 6.81
CA ASP A 585 -16.50 6.18 7.66
C ASP A 585 -15.50 7.26 7.20
N PRO A 586 -15.11 8.22 8.06
CA PRO A 586 -14.23 9.31 7.67
C PRO A 586 -12.79 8.87 7.36
N ALA A 587 -12.33 7.72 7.88
CA ALA A 587 -11.01 7.16 7.62
C ALA A 587 -10.99 6.18 6.42
N ILE A 588 -12.11 6.02 5.73
CA ILE A 588 -12.22 5.14 4.56
C ILE A 588 -11.13 5.44 3.53
N GLY A 589 -10.26 4.46 3.29
CA GLY A 589 -9.19 4.63 2.32
C GLY A 589 -8.07 5.60 2.75
N ARG A 590 -7.87 5.85 4.05
CA ARG A 590 -6.87 6.81 4.56
C ARG A 590 -5.71 6.22 5.36
N SER A 591 -5.66 4.89 5.49
CA SER A 591 -4.58 4.16 6.15
C SER A 591 -4.45 2.78 5.52
N ASP A 592 -3.43 2.01 5.88
CA ASP A 592 -3.00 0.79 5.19
C ASP A 592 -4.04 -0.34 5.13
N HIS A 593 -5.02 -0.36 6.05
CA HIS A 593 -6.13 -1.32 6.04
C HIS A 593 -6.89 -1.31 4.70
N ALA A 594 -6.97 -0.14 4.04
CA ALA A 594 -7.66 0.01 2.77
C ALA A 594 -7.01 -0.77 1.63
N SER A 595 -5.68 -0.94 1.64
CA SER A 595 -4.95 -1.73 0.65
C SER A 595 -5.41 -3.20 0.64
N PHE A 596 -5.86 -3.71 1.78
CA PHE A 596 -6.40 -5.06 1.92
C PHE A 596 -7.88 -5.15 1.55
N HIS A 597 -8.66 -4.11 1.84
CA HIS A 597 -10.04 -3.99 1.33
C HIS A 597 -10.11 -4.05 -0.19
N GLU A 598 -9.17 -3.38 -0.89
CA GLU A 598 -9.07 -3.42 -2.35
C GLU A 598 -8.94 -4.86 -2.90
N ARG A 599 -8.47 -5.81 -2.08
CA ARG A 599 -8.29 -7.22 -2.44
C ARG A 599 -9.36 -8.14 -1.89
N GLY A 600 -10.32 -7.58 -1.15
CA GLY A 600 -11.44 -8.31 -0.55
C GLY A 600 -11.13 -8.94 0.81
N TRP A 601 -9.99 -8.67 1.44
CA TRP A 601 -9.71 -9.14 2.81
C TRP A 601 -10.33 -8.21 3.84
N ALA A 602 -10.84 -8.81 4.92
CA ALA A 602 -11.34 -8.07 6.07
C ALA A 602 -10.19 -7.35 6.78
N ALA A 603 -10.34 -6.05 7.01
CA ALA A 603 -9.33 -5.22 7.64
C ALA A 603 -10.00 -4.09 8.42
N ILE A 604 -9.35 -3.66 9.50
CA ILE A 604 -9.77 -2.48 10.27
C ILE A 604 -8.54 -1.62 10.58
N ALA A 605 -8.75 -0.32 10.75
CA ALA A 605 -7.82 0.56 11.44
C ALA A 605 -8.40 0.96 12.80
N VAL A 606 -7.54 0.98 13.81
CA VAL A 606 -7.88 1.40 15.17
C VAL A 606 -7.00 2.58 15.53
N SER A 607 -7.63 3.69 15.90
CA SER A 607 -6.97 4.95 16.19
C SER A 607 -7.53 5.58 17.46
N GLU A 608 -6.89 6.65 17.89
CA GLU A 608 -7.45 7.67 18.75
C GLU A 608 -8.66 8.40 18.13
N ASP A 609 -9.24 9.33 18.88
CA ASP A 609 -10.36 10.18 18.46
C ASP A 609 -9.89 11.28 17.49
N ILE A 610 -9.82 10.95 16.20
CA ILE A 610 -9.41 11.87 15.13
C ILE A 610 -10.63 12.55 14.52
N PHE A 611 -11.76 11.84 14.42
CA PHE A 611 -12.92 12.26 13.64
C PHE A 611 -14.17 12.48 14.51
N ALA A 612 -14.33 13.70 15.01
CA ALA A 612 -15.52 14.08 15.77
C ALA A 612 -16.81 13.85 14.97
N PRO A 613 -17.91 13.39 15.60
CA PRO A 613 -19.18 13.10 14.92
C PRO A 613 -19.82 14.29 14.18
N ASP A 614 -19.48 15.52 14.55
CA ASP A 614 -19.96 16.75 13.90
C ASP A 614 -19.10 17.19 12.70
N GLY A 615 -18.06 16.42 12.37
CA GLY A 615 -17.13 16.68 11.29
C GLY A 615 -15.97 17.63 11.66
N GLY A 616 -15.91 18.08 12.91
CA GLY A 616 -14.76 18.80 13.48
C GLY A 616 -13.55 17.89 13.77
N PRO A 617 -12.45 18.47 14.30
CA PRO A 617 -11.34 17.68 14.82
C PRO A 617 -11.79 16.94 16.10
N GLY A 618 -11.40 15.67 16.22
CA GLY A 618 -11.58 14.90 17.46
C GLY A 618 -10.66 15.37 18.60
N THR A 619 -10.61 14.58 19.67
CA THR A 619 -9.82 14.86 20.89
C THR A 619 -8.45 14.19 20.93
N GLY A 620 -7.97 13.64 19.81
CA GLY A 620 -6.61 13.14 19.59
C GLY A 620 -5.54 14.23 19.52
N THR A 621 -4.38 13.89 18.98
CA THR A 621 -3.20 14.78 18.91
C THR A 621 -3.48 16.06 18.13
N ARG A 622 -2.95 17.18 18.63
CA ARG A 622 -2.94 18.47 17.90
C ARG A 622 -1.67 18.68 17.08
N GLN A 623 -0.71 17.75 17.16
CA GLN A 623 0.59 17.86 16.50
C GLN A 623 0.68 17.05 15.21
N TYR A 624 -0.44 16.52 14.71
CA TYR A 624 -0.56 15.74 13.49
C TYR A 624 0.25 16.33 12.32
N HIS A 625 1.14 15.52 11.72
CA HIS A 625 2.04 15.92 10.62
C HIS A 625 2.88 17.17 10.89
N THR A 626 3.25 17.43 12.14
CA THR A 626 4.12 18.56 12.49
C THR A 626 5.42 18.09 13.15
N PRO A 627 6.47 18.93 13.18
CA PRO A 627 7.66 18.67 13.99
C PRO A 627 7.38 18.56 15.50
N GLY A 628 6.19 18.99 15.95
CA GLY A 628 5.75 18.91 17.33
C GLY A 628 5.23 17.54 17.75
N ASP A 629 4.99 16.62 16.81
CA ASP A 629 4.57 15.25 17.12
C ASP A 629 5.74 14.49 17.75
N THR A 630 5.87 14.64 19.06
CA THR A 630 7.00 14.22 19.86
C THR A 630 6.54 13.47 21.10
N LEU A 631 7.41 12.64 21.65
CA LEU A 631 7.14 11.88 22.89
C LEU A 631 6.79 12.76 24.11
N ILE A 632 7.11 14.06 24.05
CA ILE A 632 6.86 15.03 25.12
C ILE A 632 5.66 15.94 24.82
N ASP A 633 4.97 15.72 23.69
CA ASP A 633 3.72 16.42 23.45
C ASP A 633 2.72 16.12 24.58
N GLN A 634 1.95 17.14 24.94
CA GLN A 634 1.05 17.07 26.08
C GLN A 634 -0.17 16.17 25.81
N ASP A 635 -0.51 15.95 24.54
CA ASP A 635 -1.61 15.08 24.15
C ASP A 635 -1.13 13.63 23.92
N HIS A 636 0.18 13.37 23.88
CA HIS A 636 0.73 12.02 23.74
C HIS A 636 0.66 11.25 25.08
N SER A 637 -0.26 10.28 25.17
CA SER A 637 -0.52 9.44 26.35
C SER A 637 -0.11 7.97 26.12
N PRO A 638 1.02 7.53 26.70
CA PRO A 638 1.40 6.12 26.71
C PRO A 638 0.38 5.20 27.39
N GLU A 639 -0.38 5.72 28.36
CA GLU A 639 -1.46 4.98 29.02
C GLU A 639 -2.61 4.68 28.06
N PHE A 640 -3.05 5.69 27.30
CA PHE A 640 -4.08 5.51 26.28
C PHE A 640 -3.60 4.57 25.16
N ALA A 641 -2.38 4.78 24.65
CA ALA A 641 -1.74 3.88 23.68
C ALA A 641 -1.70 2.42 24.16
N ALA A 642 -1.38 2.18 25.44
CA ALA A 642 -1.38 0.84 25.99
C ALA A 642 -2.78 0.21 25.98
N THR A 643 -3.84 0.98 26.27
CA THR A 643 -5.21 0.48 26.20
C THR A 643 -5.62 0.10 24.78
N VAL A 644 -5.30 0.93 23.79
CA VAL A 644 -5.58 0.60 22.37
C VAL A 644 -4.79 -0.63 21.93
N ALA A 645 -3.48 -0.63 22.16
CA ALA A 645 -2.58 -1.72 21.77
C ALA A 645 -2.97 -3.05 22.41
N ARG A 646 -3.36 -3.06 23.70
CA ARG A 646 -3.86 -4.27 24.38
C ARG A 646 -5.15 -4.78 23.75
N SER A 647 -6.07 -3.88 23.39
CA SER A 647 -7.37 -4.23 22.81
C SER A 647 -7.22 -4.90 21.45
N VAL A 648 -6.38 -4.33 20.60
CA VAL A 648 -6.06 -4.89 19.29
C VAL A 648 -5.28 -6.21 19.44
N THR A 649 -4.22 -6.22 20.25
CA THR A 649 -3.35 -7.40 20.42
C THR A 649 -4.12 -8.59 20.99
N ALA A 650 -4.91 -8.40 22.05
CA ALA A 650 -5.70 -9.47 22.65
C ALA A 650 -6.70 -10.05 21.65
N THR A 651 -7.37 -9.20 20.87
CA THR A 651 -8.32 -9.62 19.83
C THR A 651 -7.64 -10.38 18.71
N ALA A 652 -6.54 -9.86 18.17
CA ALA A 652 -5.81 -10.49 17.08
C ALA A 652 -5.20 -11.85 17.48
N LEU A 653 -4.61 -11.96 18.68
CA LEU A 653 -4.09 -13.23 19.20
C LEU A 653 -5.21 -14.24 19.47
N THR A 654 -6.38 -13.78 19.94
CA THR A 654 -7.57 -14.63 20.09
C THR A 654 -8.04 -15.14 18.72
N LEU A 655 -8.08 -14.29 17.69
CA LEU A 655 -8.40 -14.70 16.33
C LEU A 655 -7.37 -15.70 15.78
N ALA A 656 -6.11 -15.60 16.19
CA ALA A 656 -5.07 -16.58 15.88
C ALA A 656 -5.23 -17.92 16.64
N GLY A 657 -6.11 -17.97 17.64
CA GLY A 657 -6.47 -19.16 18.41
C GLY A 657 -5.71 -19.34 19.73
N LEU A 658 -5.34 -18.24 20.40
CA LEU A 658 -4.64 -18.23 21.70
C LEU A 658 -5.53 -18.02 22.94
#